data_AF-A0A6I3JER9-F1
#
_entry.id   AF-A0A6I3JER9-F1
#
_cell.length_a   1.000
_cell.length_b   1.000
_cell.length_c   1.000
_cell.angle_alpha   90.00
_cell.angle_beta   90.00
_cell.angle_gamma   90.00
#
_symmetry.space_group_name_H-M   'P 1'
#
loop_
_entity.id
_entity.type
_entity.pdbx_description
1 polymer ?
#
loop_
_entity_poly.entity_id
_entity_poly.type
_entity_poly.pdbx_seq_one_letter_code
_entity_poly.pdbx_strand_id
1 'polypeptide(L)'
;MPATAMPAPPAAPPAPPAPSRSEPRAGRAGLGGPAWPLVLLLAGYPAWWLLGVDSFLPLALAVPMLLQLRRRPTLLLPAGLGLWLLFCCWVVVGVVLLWTDAPGAIPGGGGSSRLLVFGFRLAWYVACGVVLVWVANLRREDLPDERARGLLAWLFVLCTAGGIVGLLWPEIEVTSLTESLLPAGLRNNAFVASLVHPQVANVQDVLGRPEPRPKAPFAFTNTWGSCLSLALVFLLALDRRRRRWLRLAVPLVLVVAAWPVAYSLNRGLWGSLAIGLVVLVVLRARRGDPKAATALVLATVVGIVALVASPLADVYGDRFENQHSNNRRSQLLITTTTSVSQASPIAGLGSTRDVQGSFASISGAATPECPACGVPPLGTQGQLWLVLFSQGWIGLGLFLAFLVAALARARRCRTTTEVTCAFVVLFLLIQLPVYDTLGMPLFLVMIAIGLLTREQAAAGDQRHRRIATPDLGRALRRGAPVVAATTVAGALIGTVLAAAPASAMHRAETRVLLTPAPVYLSTGNPDTPLDADGEADPPGEVTVDTEAALLLSEESLRRAAAATGQEVDTLREAVAVTAPPRSHVLRLTVDLPDAGDAELAAAAVAASYLDSRAAFLTQRRDDLVRSLTRQLAQLNPVLVMLRSQRAQILREIDYLETSRPSVGEVIGAGAATRLPSKAEVPIASGAGLGLLAGVLLARRRRRA
;
A
#
# COMPACT_ATOMS: atom_id res chain seq x y z
N MET A 1 89.53 43.34 28.40
CA MET A 1 88.46 42.58 29.09
C MET A 1 87.10 43.10 28.62
N PRO A 2 86.08 42.25 28.48
CA PRO A 2 85.69 41.77 27.15
C PRO A 2 84.18 41.86 26.86
N ALA A 3 83.80 41.63 25.60
CA ALA A 3 82.54 40.95 25.26
C ALA A 3 82.74 40.13 23.98
N THR A 4 83.05 38.85 24.17
CA THR A 4 83.11 37.80 23.15
C THR A 4 81.71 37.45 22.68
N ALA A 5 81.44 37.64 21.39
CA ALA A 5 80.20 37.21 20.74
C ALA A 5 80.21 35.70 20.49
N MET A 6 79.18 35.00 20.96
CA MET A 6 78.95 33.58 20.69
C MET A 6 78.46 33.34 19.25
N PRO A 7 78.88 32.26 18.57
CA PRO A 7 78.34 31.86 17.28
C PRO A 7 76.98 31.16 17.42
N ALA A 8 76.10 31.38 16.44
CA ALA A 8 74.77 30.79 16.34
C ALA A 8 74.81 29.25 16.19
N PRO A 9 73.80 28.52 16.72
CA PRO A 9 73.75 27.08 16.62
C PRO A 9 73.48 26.59 15.18
N PRO A 10 73.97 25.40 14.80
CA PRO A 10 73.80 24.85 13.46
C PRO A 10 72.34 24.48 13.17
N ALA A 11 71.92 24.74 11.94
CA ALA A 11 70.58 24.42 11.44
C ALA A 11 70.29 22.91 11.48
N ALA A 12 69.09 22.55 11.95
CA ALA A 12 68.63 21.18 12.00
C ALA A 12 68.52 20.55 10.59
N PRO A 13 68.87 19.27 10.41
CA PRO A 13 68.78 18.61 9.12
C PRO A 13 67.32 18.50 8.64
N PRO A 14 67.07 18.56 7.32
CA PRO A 14 65.72 18.47 6.77
C PRO A 14 65.09 17.12 7.09
N ALA A 15 63.83 17.15 7.55
CA ALA A 15 63.07 15.96 7.84
C ALA A 15 62.95 15.05 6.59
N PRO A 16 63.03 13.72 6.75
CA PRO A 16 62.90 12.81 5.62
C PRO A 16 61.53 12.98 4.94
N PRO A 17 61.45 12.87 3.60
CA PRO A 17 60.20 13.01 2.89
C PRO A 17 59.19 11.99 3.42
N ALA A 18 58.01 12.48 3.78
CA ALA A 18 56.89 11.63 4.22
C ALA A 18 56.65 10.53 3.15
N PRO A 19 56.42 9.27 3.56
CA PRO A 19 56.18 8.19 2.61
C PRO A 19 55.03 8.60 1.69
N SER A 20 55.31 8.59 0.38
CA SER A 20 54.33 8.86 -0.66
C SER A 20 53.07 8.04 -0.39
N ARG A 21 51.93 8.72 -0.20
CA ARG A 21 50.62 8.06 -0.15
C ARG A 21 50.44 7.31 -1.46
N SER A 22 50.66 6.00 -1.41
CA SER A 22 50.38 5.11 -2.52
C SER A 22 48.94 5.31 -2.97
N GLU A 23 48.75 5.50 -4.27
CA GLU A 23 47.42 5.59 -4.87
C GLU A 23 46.58 4.38 -4.43
N PRO A 24 45.30 4.56 -4.09
CA PRO A 24 44.47 3.45 -3.65
C PRO A 24 44.30 2.47 -4.81
N ARG A 25 44.94 1.29 -4.71
CA ARG A 25 44.73 0.15 -5.61
C ARG A 25 43.23 -0.12 -5.76
N ALA A 26 42.71 0.07 -6.97
CA ALA A 26 41.31 -0.12 -7.34
C ALA A 26 40.76 -1.56 -7.16
N GLY A 27 41.58 -2.52 -6.71
CA GLY A 27 41.27 -3.95 -6.62
C GLY A 27 40.37 -4.39 -5.45
N ARG A 28 40.10 -3.54 -4.45
CA ARG A 28 39.32 -3.93 -3.24
C ARG A 28 37.82 -3.64 -3.28
N ALA A 29 37.31 -3.04 -4.36
CA ALA A 29 35.88 -2.66 -4.48
C ALA A 29 35.05 -3.61 -5.37
N GLY A 30 35.63 -4.73 -5.85
CA GLY A 30 34.95 -5.75 -6.66
C GLY A 30 34.17 -6.80 -5.84
N LEU A 31 33.79 -7.91 -6.46
CA LEU A 31 33.14 -9.05 -5.78
C LEU A 31 34.01 -9.69 -4.68
N GLY A 32 35.32 -9.46 -4.69
CA GLY A 32 36.23 -9.85 -3.60
C GLY A 32 36.33 -8.83 -2.44
N GLY A 33 35.63 -7.70 -2.53
CA GLY A 33 35.66 -6.62 -1.54
C GLY A 33 34.50 -6.66 -0.53
N PRO A 34 34.55 -5.92 0.59
CA PRO A 34 33.46 -5.88 1.57
C PRO A 34 32.10 -5.45 0.97
N ALA A 35 32.12 -4.63 -0.09
CA ALA A 35 30.93 -4.12 -0.77
C ALA A 35 30.26 -5.11 -1.75
N TRP A 36 30.76 -6.35 -1.86
CA TRP A 36 30.26 -7.34 -2.80
C TRP A 36 28.74 -7.58 -2.76
N PRO A 37 28.02 -7.56 -1.60
CA PRO A 37 26.59 -7.84 -1.60
C PRO A 37 25.81 -6.81 -2.42
N LEU A 38 26.17 -5.52 -2.31
CA LEU A 38 25.53 -4.45 -3.05
C LEU A 38 25.87 -4.49 -4.55
N VAL A 39 27.12 -4.83 -4.88
CA VAL A 39 27.57 -4.98 -6.27
C VAL A 39 26.83 -6.14 -6.93
N LEU A 40 26.77 -7.30 -6.27
CA LEU A 40 26.07 -8.49 -6.75
C LEU A 40 24.59 -8.18 -7.02
N LEU A 41 23.92 -7.54 -6.07
CA LEU A 41 22.51 -7.18 -6.18
C LEU A 41 22.25 -6.24 -7.36
N LEU A 42 22.92 -5.09 -7.41
CA LEU A 42 22.59 -4.02 -8.35
C LEU A 42 23.15 -4.27 -9.76
N ALA A 43 24.38 -4.81 -9.86
CA ALA A 43 24.96 -5.10 -11.17
C ALA A 43 24.29 -6.31 -11.84
N GLY A 44 23.96 -7.35 -11.06
CA GLY A 44 23.29 -8.56 -11.53
C GLY A 44 21.76 -8.47 -11.60
N TYR A 45 21.17 -7.31 -11.28
CA TYR A 45 19.72 -7.15 -11.11
C TYR A 45 18.87 -7.73 -12.26
N PRO A 46 19.22 -7.55 -13.55
CA PRO A 46 18.44 -8.14 -14.66
C PRO A 46 18.40 -9.67 -14.62
N ALA A 47 19.52 -10.31 -14.27
CA ALA A 47 19.58 -11.76 -14.15
C ALA A 47 18.74 -12.25 -12.96
N TRP A 48 18.79 -11.56 -11.83
CA TRP A 48 17.99 -11.89 -10.64
C TRP A 48 16.50 -11.74 -10.88
N TRP A 49 16.12 -10.71 -11.66
CA TRP A 49 14.74 -10.53 -12.11
C TRP A 49 14.29 -11.68 -13.01
N LEU A 50 15.05 -12.04 -14.05
CA LEU A 50 14.71 -13.19 -14.92
C LEU A 50 14.62 -14.52 -14.15
N LEU A 51 15.42 -14.69 -13.10
CA LEU A 51 15.39 -15.86 -12.23
C LEU A 51 14.22 -15.85 -11.21
N GLY A 52 13.50 -14.73 -11.06
CA GLY A 52 12.39 -14.57 -10.11
C GLY A 52 12.84 -14.47 -8.66
N VAL A 53 14.09 -14.08 -8.40
CA VAL A 53 14.66 -13.97 -7.04
C VAL A 53 14.88 -12.52 -6.59
N ASP A 54 14.61 -11.53 -7.44
CA ASP A 54 14.87 -10.11 -7.17
C ASP A 54 14.18 -9.58 -5.91
N SER A 55 12.98 -10.08 -5.59
CA SER A 55 12.23 -9.70 -4.38
C SER A 55 12.76 -10.36 -3.09
N PHE A 56 13.56 -11.43 -3.21
CA PHE A 56 14.09 -12.19 -2.06
C PHE A 56 15.59 -12.01 -1.87
N LEU A 57 16.33 -11.71 -2.95
CA LEU A 57 17.78 -11.57 -2.92
C LEU A 57 18.25 -10.44 -1.98
N PRO A 58 17.63 -9.24 -1.93
CA PRO A 58 17.96 -8.22 -0.94
C PRO A 58 17.81 -8.71 0.50
N LEU A 59 16.79 -9.53 0.77
CA LEU A 59 16.56 -10.14 2.09
C LEU A 59 17.68 -11.13 2.44
N ALA A 60 18.04 -12.00 1.48
CA ALA A 60 19.13 -12.95 1.65
C ALA A 60 20.47 -12.25 1.86
N LEU A 61 20.75 -11.19 1.09
CA LEU A 61 21.99 -10.41 1.18
C LEU A 61 22.08 -9.53 2.43
N ALA A 62 20.96 -9.27 3.13
CA ALA A 62 21.01 -8.64 4.44
C ALA A 62 21.76 -9.52 5.46
N VAL A 63 21.75 -10.85 5.33
CA VAL A 63 22.47 -11.76 6.23
C VAL A 63 23.99 -11.56 6.18
N PRO A 64 24.68 -11.64 5.02
CA PRO A 64 26.11 -11.35 4.96
C PRO A 64 26.44 -9.91 5.34
N MET A 65 25.58 -8.91 5.03
CA MET A 65 25.76 -7.53 5.51
C MET A 65 25.76 -7.46 7.04
N LEU A 66 24.83 -8.16 7.70
CA LEU A 66 24.76 -8.24 9.16
C LEU A 66 25.96 -8.98 9.75
N LEU A 67 26.42 -10.06 9.12
CA LEU A 67 27.64 -10.78 9.55
C LEU A 67 28.88 -9.90 9.45
N GLN A 68 29.00 -9.12 8.36
CA GLN A 68 30.08 -8.13 8.23
C GLN A 68 30.02 -7.07 9.33
N LEU A 69 28.83 -6.58 9.68
CA LEU A 69 28.65 -5.64 10.79
C LEU A 69 29.08 -6.23 12.14
N ARG A 70 28.67 -7.48 12.43
CA ARG A 70 29.04 -8.17 13.70
C ARG A 70 30.54 -8.34 13.87
N ARG A 71 31.29 -8.49 12.78
CA ARG A 71 32.76 -8.63 12.79
C ARG A 71 33.49 -7.30 13.01
N ARG A 72 32.80 -6.16 12.99
CA ARG A 72 33.45 -4.87 13.21
C ARG A 72 33.63 -4.59 14.71
N PRO A 73 34.75 -4.01 15.15
CA PRO A 73 34.98 -3.69 16.55
C PRO A 73 34.15 -2.49 17.01
N THR A 74 33.89 -1.54 16.10
CA THR A 74 33.12 -0.33 16.35
C THR A 74 32.07 -0.13 15.27
N LEU A 75 30.90 0.34 15.69
CA LEU A 75 29.75 0.61 14.85
C LEU A 75 29.38 2.09 14.91
N LEU A 76 29.21 2.70 13.75
CA LEU A 76 28.58 3.99 13.57
C LEU A 76 27.06 3.80 13.44
N LEU A 77 26.30 4.31 14.41
CA LEU A 77 24.86 4.25 14.41
C LEU A 77 24.28 5.59 13.92
N PRO A 78 23.44 5.58 12.87
CA PRO A 78 22.77 6.78 12.38
C PRO A 78 21.93 7.48 13.44
N ALA A 79 21.97 8.82 13.44
CA ALA A 79 21.05 9.61 14.25
C ALA A 79 19.62 9.38 13.75
N GLY A 80 18.71 9.04 14.67
CA GLY A 80 17.33 8.66 14.35
C GLY A 80 17.11 7.15 14.18
N LEU A 81 18.16 6.31 14.14
CA LEU A 81 18.03 4.85 14.05
C LEU A 81 17.12 4.27 15.15
N GLY A 82 17.09 4.89 16.33
CA GLY A 82 16.21 4.47 17.43
C GLY A 82 14.72 4.53 17.07
N LEU A 83 14.28 5.51 16.26
CA LEU A 83 12.90 5.60 15.79
C LEU A 83 12.57 4.45 14.83
N TRP A 84 13.51 4.12 13.93
CA TRP A 84 13.37 2.98 13.02
C TRP A 84 13.30 1.65 13.75
N LEU A 85 14.20 1.42 14.72
CA LEU A 85 14.19 0.19 15.50
C LEU A 85 12.94 0.07 16.37
N LEU A 86 12.47 1.18 16.92
CA LEU A 86 11.22 1.22 17.69
C LEU A 86 10.01 0.92 16.79
N PHE A 87 9.98 1.46 15.57
CA PHE A 87 9.00 1.08 14.55
C PHE A 87 9.07 -0.41 14.23
N CYS A 88 10.25 -1.00 14.00
CA CYS A 88 10.37 -2.44 13.75
C CYS A 88 9.88 -3.28 14.95
N CYS A 89 10.18 -2.88 16.18
CA CYS A 89 9.62 -3.53 17.38
C CYS A 89 8.09 -3.41 17.42
N TRP A 90 7.55 -2.26 17.02
CA TRP A 90 6.10 -2.04 16.91
C TRP A 90 5.47 -3.00 15.89
N VAL A 91 6.10 -3.19 14.73
CA VAL A 91 5.69 -4.19 13.73
C VAL A 91 5.63 -5.58 14.34
N VAL A 92 6.62 -5.97 15.15
CA VAL A 92 6.63 -7.28 15.83
C VAL A 92 5.45 -7.44 16.78
N VAL A 93 5.07 -6.40 17.53
CA VAL A 93 3.87 -6.43 18.39
C VAL A 93 2.60 -6.70 17.58
N GLY A 94 2.53 -6.18 16.34
CA GLY A 94 1.41 -6.38 15.43
C GLY A 94 1.14 -7.83 15.03
N VAL A 95 2.04 -8.78 15.28
CA VAL A 95 1.81 -10.21 14.96
C VAL A 95 0.63 -10.79 15.73
N VAL A 96 0.39 -10.29 16.95
CA VAL A 96 -0.71 -10.74 17.82
C VAL A 96 -2.07 -10.34 17.25
N LEU A 97 -2.11 -9.34 16.36
CA LEU A 97 -3.33 -8.74 15.81
C LEU A 97 -3.75 -9.36 14.46
N LEU A 98 -3.03 -10.37 13.98
CA LEU A 98 -3.33 -11.00 12.68
C LEU A 98 -4.66 -11.77 12.66
N TRP A 99 -5.17 -12.16 13.84
CA TRP A 99 -6.46 -12.84 14.03
C TRP A 99 -7.60 -11.88 14.35
N THR A 100 -7.30 -10.61 14.64
CA THR A 100 -8.33 -9.61 14.88
C THR A 100 -9.08 -9.26 13.59
N ASP A 101 -10.41 -9.27 13.68
CA ASP A 101 -11.31 -8.84 12.61
C ASP A 101 -11.33 -7.31 12.47
N ALA A 102 -11.29 -6.85 11.22
CA ALA A 102 -11.33 -5.44 10.88
C ALA A 102 -12.73 -5.05 10.37
N PRO A 103 -13.36 -3.98 10.88
CA PRO A 103 -14.61 -3.47 10.36
C PRO A 103 -14.52 -3.21 8.85
N GLY A 104 -15.56 -3.59 8.09
CA GLY A 104 -15.59 -3.45 6.62
C GLY A 104 -14.71 -4.43 5.84
N ALA A 105 -14.04 -5.36 6.53
CA ALA A 105 -13.30 -6.45 5.90
C ALA A 105 -14.04 -7.78 6.01
N ILE A 106 -13.63 -8.74 5.18
CA ILE A 106 -14.07 -10.13 5.29
C ILE A 106 -13.66 -10.67 6.67
N PRO A 107 -14.61 -11.10 7.52
CA PRO A 107 -14.31 -11.66 8.84
C PRO A 107 -13.50 -12.96 8.75
N GLY A 108 -12.76 -13.27 9.80
CA GLY A 108 -11.87 -14.42 9.84
C GLY A 108 -10.58 -14.18 9.03
N GLY A 109 -9.83 -15.25 8.79
CA GLY A 109 -8.59 -15.22 7.98
C GLY A 109 -7.29 -15.11 8.78
N GLY A 110 -7.32 -15.25 10.11
CA GLY A 110 -6.13 -15.65 10.84
C GLY A 110 -5.60 -16.98 10.29
N GLY A 111 -4.33 -17.05 9.89
CA GLY A 111 -3.82 -18.20 9.16
C GLY A 111 -2.42 -18.01 8.57
N SER A 112 -1.94 -19.04 7.87
CA SER A 112 -0.60 -19.09 7.28
C SER A 112 -0.34 -18.02 6.22
N SER A 113 -1.36 -17.63 5.45
CA SER A 113 -1.25 -16.60 4.40
C SER A 113 -0.95 -15.21 4.98
N ARG A 114 -1.68 -14.78 6.03
CA ARG A 114 -1.42 -13.50 6.71
C ARG A 114 -0.08 -13.50 7.41
N LEU A 115 0.31 -14.60 8.03
CA LEU A 115 1.61 -14.76 8.67
C LEU A 115 2.76 -14.69 7.65
N LEU A 116 2.59 -15.30 6.48
CA LEU A 116 3.56 -15.22 5.38
C LEU A 116 3.76 -13.78 4.91
N VAL A 117 2.67 -13.06 4.63
CA VAL A 117 2.75 -11.65 4.19
C VAL A 117 3.35 -10.78 5.30
N PHE A 118 2.96 -10.99 6.55
CA PHE A 118 3.54 -10.29 7.71
C PHE A 118 5.06 -10.55 7.82
N GLY A 119 5.48 -11.81 7.77
CA GLY A 119 6.88 -12.21 7.86
C GLY A 119 7.72 -11.64 6.71
N PHE A 120 7.19 -11.66 5.49
CA PHE A 120 7.82 -11.03 4.33
C PHE A 120 8.02 -9.53 4.52
N ARG A 121 6.98 -8.81 4.97
CA ARG A 121 7.06 -7.37 5.25
C ARG A 121 8.05 -7.05 6.36
N LEU A 122 8.02 -7.81 7.46
CA LEU A 122 8.97 -7.67 8.56
C LEU A 122 10.41 -7.91 8.10
N ALA A 123 10.65 -8.94 7.29
CA ALA A 123 11.97 -9.22 6.73
C ALA A 123 12.50 -8.04 5.90
N TRP A 124 11.63 -7.40 5.11
CA TRP A 124 11.98 -6.18 4.36
C TRP A 124 12.33 -5.00 5.26
N TYR A 125 11.56 -4.73 6.32
CA TYR A 125 11.90 -3.67 7.28
C TYR A 125 13.24 -3.93 7.98
N VAL A 126 13.51 -5.19 8.35
CA VAL A 126 14.79 -5.60 8.93
C VAL A 126 15.93 -5.42 7.92
N ALA A 127 15.79 -5.91 6.69
CA ALA A 127 16.79 -5.78 5.63
C ALA A 127 17.12 -4.30 5.33
N CYS A 128 16.10 -3.45 5.27
CA CYS A 128 16.23 -2.00 5.14
C CYS A 128 17.05 -1.38 6.30
N GLY A 129 16.77 -1.78 7.54
CA GLY A 129 17.56 -1.35 8.70
C GLY A 129 19.01 -1.84 8.65
N VAL A 130 19.24 -3.08 8.22
CA VAL A 130 20.58 -3.66 8.08
C VAL A 130 21.39 -2.93 7.01
N VAL A 131 20.85 -2.70 5.81
CA VAL A 131 21.59 -2.02 4.74
C VAL A 131 21.94 -0.58 5.13
N LEU A 132 21.05 0.14 5.83
CA LEU A 132 21.32 1.48 6.34
C LEU A 132 22.54 1.51 7.27
N VAL A 133 22.57 0.61 8.27
CA VAL A 133 23.70 0.54 9.21
C VAL A 133 24.96 0.03 8.50
N TRP A 134 24.83 -0.94 7.60
CA TRP A 134 25.94 -1.50 6.85
C TRP A 134 26.62 -0.45 5.97
N VAL A 135 25.86 0.28 5.14
CA VAL A 135 26.39 1.37 4.30
C VAL A 135 27.02 2.48 5.14
N ALA A 136 26.40 2.86 6.26
CA ALA A 136 26.96 3.86 7.16
C ALA A 136 28.34 3.46 7.71
N ASN A 137 28.60 2.15 7.86
CA ASN A 137 29.84 1.63 8.39
C ASN A 137 30.89 1.30 7.32
N LEU A 138 30.53 1.08 6.06
CA LEU A 138 31.51 0.79 5.00
C LEU A 138 32.53 1.93 4.85
N ARG A 139 33.81 1.59 4.68
CA ARG A 139 34.84 2.61 4.45
C ARG A 139 34.74 3.14 3.02
N ARG A 140 35.22 4.36 2.78
CA ARG A 140 35.26 4.95 1.43
C ARG A 140 36.19 4.19 0.47
N GLU A 141 37.17 3.47 1.00
CA GLU A 141 38.03 2.56 0.25
C GLU A 141 37.28 1.31 -0.23
N ASP A 142 36.38 0.76 0.60
CA ASP A 142 35.59 -0.44 0.28
C ASP A 142 34.46 -0.11 -0.72
N LEU A 143 33.78 1.01 -0.48
CA LEU A 143 32.70 1.51 -1.32
C LEU A 143 32.82 3.03 -1.49
N PRO A 144 33.51 3.49 -2.55
CA PRO A 144 33.58 4.91 -2.89
C PRO A 144 32.18 5.50 -3.15
N ASP A 145 31.96 6.74 -2.72
CA ASP A 145 30.65 7.42 -2.86
C ASP A 145 30.21 7.51 -4.34
N GLU A 146 31.15 7.67 -5.27
CA GLU A 146 30.89 7.67 -6.72
C GLU A 146 30.49 6.29 -7.25
N ARG A 147 31.07 5.22 -6.71
CA ARG A 147 30.72 3.84 -7.09
C ARG A 147 29.32 3.48 -6.58
N ALA A 148 28.99 3.86 -5.36
CA ALA A 148 27.65 3.68 -4.81
C ALA A 148 26.60 4.41 -5.67
N ARG A 149 26.83 5.71 -5.97
CA ARG A 149 25.98 6.48 -6.89
C ARG A 149 25.90 5.84 -8.28
N GLY A 150 27.00 5.34 -8.82
CA GLY A 150 27.06 4.64 -10.10
C GLY A 150 26.21 3.37 -10.16
N LEU A 151 26.24 2.54 -9.12
CA LEU A 151 25.40 1.32 -9.04
C LEU A 151 23.91 1.65 -8.93
N LEU A 152 23.56 2.72 -8.22
CA LEU A 152 22.17 3.18 -8.09
C LEU A 152 21.69 3.87 -9.37
N ALA A 153 22.57 4.62 -10.03
CA ALA A 153 22.32 5.20 -11.35
C ALA A 153 22.18 4.11 -12.43
N TRP A 154 22.90 3.00 -12.31
CA TRP A 154 22.71 1.84 -13.18
C TRP A 154 21.29 1.28 -13.10
N LEU A 155 20.69 1.26 -11.90
CA LEU A 155 19.28 0.89 -11.76
C LEU A 155 18.35 1.81 -12.54
N PHE A 156 18.65 3.12 -12.67
CA PHE A 156 17.88 4.03 -13.52
C PHE A 156 17.92 3.60 -15.00
N VAL A 157 19.11 3.23 -15.49
CA VAL A 157 19.30 2.73 -16.86
C VAL A 157 18.48 1.45 -17.07
N LEU A 158 18.50 0.54 -16.09
CA LEU A 158 17.70 -0.68 -16.14
C LEU A 158 16.19 -0.42 -16.14
N CYS A 159 15.70 0.48 -15.29
CA CYS A 159 14.30 0.89 -15.27
C CYS A 159 13.89 1.51 -16.61
N THR A 160 14.79 2.30 -17.21
CA THR A 160 14.56 2.93 -18.52
C THR A 160 14.46 1.89 -19.62
N ALA A 161 15.42 0.96 -19.69
CA ALA A 161 15.42 -0.13 -20.66
C ALA A 161 14.18 -1.03 -20.50
N GLY A 162 13.87 -1.45 -19.26
CA GLY A 162 12.67 -2.22 -18.96
C GLY A 162 11.38 -1.46 -19.28
N GLY A 163 11.38 -0.14 -19.11
CA GLY A 163 10.26 0.72 -19.49
C GLY A 163 10.02 0.77 -20.98
N ILE A 164 11.08 0.85 -21.79
CA ILE A 164 11.00 0.81 -23.25
C ILE A 164 10.51 -0.57 -23.71
N VAL A 165 11.11 -1.64 -23.18
CA VAL A 165 10.68 -3.01 -23.52
C VAL A 165 9.22 -3.23 -23.16
N GLY A 166 8.79 -2.76 -21.98
CA GLY A 166 7.40 -2.89 -21.54
C GLY A 166 6.40 -2.09 -22.37
N LEU A 167 6.82 -1.03 -23.05
CA LEU A 167 5.94 -0.28 -23.95
C LEU A 167 5.92 -0.85 -25.38
N LEU A 168 7.06 -1.35 -25.86
CA LEU A 168 7.18 -1.91 -27.21
C LEU A 168 6.66 -3.34 -27.30
N TRP A 169 6.86 -4.14 -26.25
CA TRP A 169 6.50 -5.57 -26.20
C TRP A 169 5.84 -5.90 -24.85
N PRO A 170 4.62 -5.39 -24.61
CA PRO A 170 3.98 -5.49 -23.30
C PRO A 170 3.61 -6.91 -22.86
N GLU A 171 3.50 -7.84 -23.81
CA GLU A 171 3.12 -9.24 -23.59
C GLU A 171 4.29 -10.12 -23.14
N ILE A 172 5.53 -9.60 -23.06
CA ILE A 172 6.67 -10.41 -22.62
C ILE A 172 6.52 -10.79 -21.15
N GLU A 173 6.38 -12.09 -20.93
CA GLU A 173 6.42 -12.73 -19.63
C GLU A 173 7.33 -13.96 -19.66
N VAL A 174 7.93 -14.27 -18.51
CA VAL A 174 8.90 -15.37 -18.39
C VAL A 174 8.54 -16.19 -17.16
N THR A 175 8.27 -17.48 -17.34
CA THR A 175 8.22 -18.42 -16.22
C THR A 175 9.61 -18.58 -15.65
N SER A 176 9.82 -18.10 -14.41
CA SER A 176 11.16 -18.07 -13.84
C SER A 176 11.61 -19.45 -13.33
N LEU A 177 12.92 -19.58 -13.10
CA LEU A 177 13.47 -20.76 -12.43
C LEU A 177 12.86 -20.94 -11.03
N THR A 178 12.69 -19.84 -10.29
CA THR A 178 12.09 -19.87 -8.95
C THR A 178 10.64 -20.35 -9.00
N GLU A 179 9.85 -19.83 -9.93
CA GLU A 179 8.46 -20.25 -10.13
C GLU A 179 8.35 -21.74 -10.43
N SER A 180 9.23 -22.24 -11.31
CA SER A 180 9.29 -23.65 -11.72
C SER A 180 9.64 -24.60 -10.58
N LEU A 181 10.48 -24.15 -9.64
CA LEU A 181 10.92 -24.93 -8.47
C LEU A 181 9.94 -24.87 -7.28
N LEU A 182 9.02 -23.89 -7.24
CA LEU A 182 8.09 -23.75 -6.12
C LEU A 182 7.04 -24.87 -6.07
N PRO A 183 6.69 -25.40 -4.89
CA PRO A 183 5.57 -26.32 -4.71
C PRO A 183 4.23 -25.71 -5.16
N ALA A 184 3.31 -26.53 -5.65
CA ALA A 184 2.00 -26.10 -6.16
C ALA A 184 1.24 -25.20 -5.18
N GLY A 185 1.27 -25.51 -3.88
CA GLY A 185 0.60 -24.71 -2.85
C GLY A 185 1.13 -23.27 -2.71
N LEU A 186 2.43 -23.04 -2.93
CA LEU A 186 3.01 -21.69 -2.93
C LEU A 186 2.85 -21.00 -4.27
N ARG A 187 2.94 -21.75 -5.38
CA ARG A 187 2.74 -21.21 -6.74
C ARG A 187 1.32 -20.69 -6.96
N ASN A 188 0.32 -21.36 -6.40
CA ASN A 188 -1.09 -20.96 -6.50
C ASN A 188 -1.45 -19.77 -5.60
N ASN A 189 -0.53 -19.31 -4.75
CA ASN A 189 -0.74 -18.11 -3.96
C ASN A 189 -0.49 -16.86 -4.82
N ALA A 190 -1.53 -16.09 -5.10
CA ALA A 190 -1.46 -14.91 -5.98
C ALA A 190 -0.38 -13.89 -5.57
N PHE A 191 -0.13 -13.71 -4.26
CA PHE A 191 0.93 -12.83 -3.79
C PHE A 191 2.31 -13.38 -4.14
N VAL A 192 2.57 -14.68 -3.91
CA VAL A 192 3.85 -15.31 -4.27
C VAL A 192 4.07 -15.30 -5.78
N ALA A 193 3.05 -15.69 -6.56
CA ALA A 193 3.09 -15.69 -8.02
C ALA A 193 3.50 -14.31 -8.56
N SER A 194 2.93 -13.23 -8.02
CA SER A 194 3.27 -11.85 -8.43
C SER A 194 4.74 -11.46 -8.20
N LEU A 195 5.45 -12.14 -7.30
CA LEU A 195 6.85 -11.85 -6.97
C LEU A 195 7.85 -12.69 -7.77
N VAL A 196 7.44 -13.87 -8.24
CA VAL A 196 8.33 -14.85 -8.90
C VAL A 196 8.06 -15.01 -10.39
N HIS A 197 7.06 -14.34 -10.94
CA HIS A 197 6.70 -14.37 -12.36
C HIS A 197 7.08 -13.06 -13.07
N PRO A 198 8.28 -12.98 -13.68
CA PRO A 198 8.76 -11.81 -14.40
C PRO A 198 7.88 -11.42 -15.58
N GLN A 199 7.45 -10.16 -15.58
CA GLN A 199 6.64 -9.54 -16.64
C GLN A 199 7.14 -8.12 -16.89
N VAL A 200 7.12 -7.67 -18.15
CA VAL A 200 7.66 -6.35 -18.53
C VAL A 200 6.68 -5.20 -18.35
N ALA A 201 5.38 -5.47 -18.48
CA ALA A 201 4.31 -4.50 -18.31
C ALA A 201 3.09 -5.11 -17.61
N ASN A 202 2.25 -4.24 -17.06
CA ASN A 202 0.87 -4.57 -16.71
C ASN A 202 -0.03 -3.95 -17.77
N VAL A 203 -0.72 -4.76 -18.56
CA VAL A 203 -1.75 -4.25 -19.48
C VAL A 203 -3.04 -4.03 -18.69
N GLN A 204 -3.54 -2.81 -18.70
CA GLN A 204 -4.76 -2.42 -17.97
C GLN A 204 -5.63 -1.55 -18.86
N ASP A 205 -6.94 -1.70 -18.75
CA ASP A 205 -7.87 -0.79 -19.42
C ASP A 205 -7.93 0.54 -18.64
N VAL A 206 -7.14 1.52 -19.10
CA VAL A 206 -6.96 2.79 -18.41
C VAL A 206 -7.75 3.95 -19.04
N LEU A 207 -7.84 3.93 -20.36
CA LEU A 207 -8.42 4.98 -21.20
C LEU A 207 -9.63 4.45 -22.01
N GLY A 208 -10.27 3.37 -21.57
CA GLY A 208 -11.29 2.65 -22.37
C GLY A 208 -10.67 1.74 -23.45
N ARG A 209 -9.37 1.47 -23.33
CA ARG A 209 -8.61 0.54 -24.17
C ARG A 209 -7.44 -0.07 -23.38
N PRO A 210 -6.96 -1.27 -23.75
CA PRO A 210 -5.80 -1.90 -23.13
C PRO A 210 -4.54 -1.05 -23.33
N GLU A 211 -3.98 -0.54 -22.22
CA GLU A 211 -2.78 0.30 -22.24
C GLU A 211 -1.65 -0.36 -21.42
N PRO A 212 -0.43 -0.45 -21.98
CA PRO A 212 0.69 -1.08 -21.30
C PRO A 212 1.31 -0.14 -20.25
N ARG A 213 1.41 -0.63 -19.01
CA ARG A 213 2.04 0.09 -17.90
C ARG A 213 3.37 -0.59 -17.52
N PRO A 214 4.52 0.01 -17.86
CA PRO A 214 5.82 -0.64 -17.67
C PRO A 214 6.10 -0.96 -16.20
N LYS A 215 6.68 -2.13 -15.95
CA LYS A 215 7.07 -2.56 -14.59
C LYS A 215 8.43 -3.24 -14.50
N ALA A 216 8.99 -3.75 -15.60
CA ALA A 216 10.32 -4.38 -15.57
C ALA A 216 11.42 -3.43 -15.06
N PRO A 217 12.36 -3.89 -14.22
CA PRO A 217 12.52 -5.27 -13.73
C PRO A 217 11.87 -5.50 -12.34
N PHE A 218 10.62 -5.08 -12.12
CA PHE A 218 9.92 -5.23 -10.84
C PHE A 218 8.54 -5.86 -11.00
N ALA A 219 8.01 -6.40 -9.91
CA ALA A 219 6.68 -7.00 -9.84
C ALA A 219 5.52 -6.02 -10.12
N PHE A 220 5.71 -4.73 -9.84
CA PHE A 220 4.65 -3.72 -9.90
C PHE A 220 5.10 -2.42 -10.59
N THR A 221 4.22 -1.83 -11.42
CA THR A 221 4.43 -0.53 -12.08
C THR A 221 4.74 0.60 -11.08
N ASN A 222 4.13 0.55 -9.89
CA ASN A 222 4.39 1.53 -8.84
C ASN A 222 5.82 1.42 -8.29
N THR A 223 6.31 0.19 -8.08
CA THR A 223 7.70 -0.07 -7.68
C THR A 223 8.67 0.42 -8.75
N TRP A 224 8.37 0.16 -10.02
CA TRP A 224 9.14 0.69 -11.15
C TRP A 224 9.22 2.22 -11.15
N GLY A 225 8.07 2.91 -11.05
CA GLY A 225 8.03 4.37 -11.03
C GLY A 225 8.77 4.96 -9.83
N SER A 226 8.62 4.33 -8.65
CA SER A 226 9.35 4.72 -7.44
C SER A 226 10.86 4.55 -7.64
N CYS A 227 11.34 3.36 -8.00
CA CYS A 227 12.76 3.10 -8.24
C CYS A 227 13.34 4.00 -9.33
N LEU A 228 12.64 4.23 -10.44
CA LEU A 228 13.09 5.12 -11.51
C LEU A 228 13.28 6.56 -10.99
N SER A 229 12.29 7.11 -10.28
CA SER A 229 12.41 8.47 -9.73
C SER A 229 13.51 8.60 -8.67
N LEU A 230 13.70 7.59 -7.80
CA LEU A 230 14.74 7.60 -6.78
C LEU A 230 16.14 7.43 -7.39
N ALA A 231 16.28 6.50 -8.34
CA ALA A 231 17.53 6.24 -9.06
C ALA A 231 17.95 7.43 -9.94
N LEU A 232 17.00 8.21 -10.46
CA LEU A 232 17.27 9.46 -11.19
C LEU A 232 18.12 10.43 -10.37
N VAL A 233 17.82 10.57 -9.07
CA VAL A 233 18.57 11.46 -8.18
C VAL A 233 20.04 11.05 -8.13
N PHE A 234 20.33 9.75 -8.08
CA PHE A 234 21.71 9.24 -8.09
C PHE A 234 22.40 9.42 -9.45
N LEU A 235 21.68 9.24 -10.57
CA LEU A 235 22.19 9.52 -11.92
C LEU A 235 22.60 10.99 -12.08
N LEU A 236 21.75 11.91 -11.62
CA LEU A 236 22.02 13.34 -11.66
C LEU A 236 23.16 13.75 -10.72
N ALA A 237 23.40 12.97 -9.67
CA ALA A 237 24.48 13.18 -8.71
C ALA A 237 25.86 12.65 -9.16
N LEU A 238 25.97 12.01 -10.32
CA LEU A 238 27.26 11.52 -10.84
C LEU A 238 28.21 12.68 -11.18
N ASP A 239 29.50 12.49 -10.89
CA ASP A 239 30.53 13.49 -11.19
C ASP A 239 30.96 13.40 -12.66
N ARG A 240 30.34 14.26 -13.48
CA ARG A 240 30.63 14.40 -14.92
C ARG A 240 32.02 15.00 -15.21
N ARG A 241 32.76 15.50 -14.20
CA ARG A 241 34.15 15.97 -14.37
C ARG A 241 35.12 14.80 -14.40
N ARG A 242 34.83 13.71 -13.67
CA ARG A 242 35.68 12.51 -13.60
C ARG A 242 35.64 11.66 -14.86
N ARG A 243 34.49 11.58 -15.54
CA ARG A 243 34.31 10.75 -16.74
C ARG A 243 33.66 11.58 -17.85
N ARG A 244 34.43 11.99 -18.85
CA ARG A 244 33.97 12.88 -19.93
C ARG A 244 32.77 12.32 -20.70
N TRP A 245 32.72 11.01 -20.93
CA TRP A 245 31.59 10.36 -21.63
C TRP A 245 30.24 10.52 -20.90
N LEU A 246 30.23 10.69 -19.57
CA LEU A 246 29.00 10.94 -18.80
C LEU A 246 28.34 12.28 -19.18
N ARG A 247 29.08 13.22 -19.78
CA ARG A 247 28.53 14.49 -20.26
C ARG A 247 27.58 14.29 -21.43
N LEU A 248 27.78 13.23 -22.22
CA LEU A 248 26.92 12.87 -23.35
C LEU A 248 25.89 11.79 -22.95
N ALA A 249 26.34 10.76 -22.22
CA ALA A 249 25.49 9.63 -21.87
C ALA A 249 24.35 9.98 -20.91
N VAL A 250 24.57 10.84 -19.92
CA VAL A 250 23.49 11.20 -18.97
C VAL A 250 22.35 11.93 -19.67
N PRO A 251 22.58 13.02 -20.45
CA PRO A 251 21.51 13.64 -21.23
C PRO A 251 20.80 12.67 -22.17
N LEU A 252 21.56 11.83 -22.89
CA LEU A 252 20.97 10.83 -23.81
C LEU A 252 20.02 9.88 -23.08
N VAL A 253 20.47 9.32 -21.94
CA VAL A 253 19.65 8.43 -21.11
C VAL A 253 18.42 9.14 -20.56
N LEU A 254 18.50 10.43 -20.23
CA LEU A 254 17.33 11.21 -19.78
C LEU A 254 16.32 11.43 -20.91
N VAL A 255 16.79 11.73 -22.13
CA VAL A 255 15.91 11.87 -23.31
C VAL A 255 15.22 10.55 -23.60
N VAL A 256 15.98 9.45 -23.60
CA VAL A 256 15.46 8.10 -23.79
C VAL A 256 14.46 7.71 -22.69
N ALA A 257 14.72 8.09 -21.43
CA ALA A 257 13.81 7.83 -20.31
C ALA A 257 12.54 8.69 -20.33
N ALA A 258 12.55 9.85 -20.97
CA ALA A 258 11.37 10.70 -21.07
C ALA A 258 10.21 9.99 -21.76
N TRP A 259 10.50 9.11 -22.74
CA TRP A 259 9.49 8.32 -23.43
C TRP A 259 8.70 7.40 -22.48
N PRO A 260 9.33 6.41 -21.79
CA PRO A 260 8.57 5.55 -20.89
C PRO A 260 7.97 6.29 -19.71
N VAL A 261 8.59 7.39 -19.25
CA VAL A 261 7.97 8.25 -18.24
C VAL A 261 6.65 8.83 -18.74
N ALA A 262 6.62 9.41 -19.94
CA ALA A 262 5.44 10.05 -20.52
C ALA A 262 4.30 9.05 -20.78
N TYR A 263 4.61 7.87 -21.33
CA TYR A 263 3.60 6.85 -21.67
C TYR A 263 3.25 5.88 -20.53
N SER A 264 3.91 5.96 -19.36
CA SER A 264 3.64 5.04 -18.24
C SER A 264 2.26 5.16 -17.60
N LEU A 265 1.50 6.21 -17.93
CA LEU A 265 0.23 6.60 -17.29
C LEU A 265 0.32 6.68 -15.75
N ASN A 266 1.53 6.93 -15.24
CA ASN A 266 1.84 6.89 -13.81
C ASN A 266 1.88 8.28 -13.18
N ARG A 267 0.70 8.75 -12.72
CA ARG A 267 0.53 10.08 -12.11
C ARG A 267 1.43 10.31 -10.89
N GLY A 268 1.70 9.26 -10.09
CA GLY A 268 2.57 9.37 -8.92
C GLY A 268 4.02 9.70 -9.28
N LEU A 269 4.51 9.16 -10.40
CA LEU A 269 5.84 9.42 -10.93
C LEU A 269 5.92 10.85 -11.45
N TRP A 270 4.95 11.27 -12.27
CA TRP A 270 4.88 12.64 -12.80
C TRP A 270 4.83 13.68 -11.68
N GLY A 271 3.98 13.47 -10.68
CA GLY A 271 3.88 14.36 -9.52
C GLY A 271 5.20 14.45 -8.73
N SER A 272 5.87 13.30 -8.50
CA SER A 272 7.17 13.27 -7.82
C SER A 272 8.24 14.07 -8.57
N LEU A 273 8.32 13.91 -9.90
CA LEU A 273 9.29 14.62 -10.74
C LEU A 273 8.98 16.12 -10.82
N ALA A 274 7.70 16.50 -10.96
CA ALA A 274 7.27 17.89 -11.02
C ALA A 274 7.58 18.64 -9.72
N ILE A 275 7.19 18.09 -8.56
CA ILE A 275 7.49 18.68 -7.25
C ILE A 275 9.02 18.73 -7.03
N GLY A 276 9.74 17.68 -7.42
CA GLY A 276 11.20 17.65 -7.40
C GLY A 276 11.83 18.79 -8.19
N LEU A 277 11.35 19.02 -9.41
CA LEU A 277 11.84 20.10 -10.26
C LEU A 277 11.60 21.49 -9.64
N VAL A 278 10.40 21.72 -9.07
CA VAL A 278 10.08 22.96 -8.34
C VAL A 278 11.05 23.16 -7.17
N VAL A 279 11.25 22.13 -6.34
CA VAL A 279 12.19 22.21 -5.21
C VAL A 279 13.61 22.47 -5.69
N LEU A 280 14.04 21.87 -6.80
CA LEU A 280 15.35 22.10 -7.40
C LEU A 280 15.53 23.55 -7.86
N VAL A 281 14.54 24.12 -8.56
CA VAL A 281 14.55 25.52 -9.01
C VAL A 281 14.69 26.46 -7.81
N VAL A 282 13.86 26.27 -6.77
CA VAL A 282 13.92 27.06 -5.53
C VAL A 282 15.27 26.94 -4.85
N LEU A 283 15.84 25.73 -4.77
CA LEU A 283 17.15 25.50 -4.18
C LEU A 283 18.28 26.18 -4.96
N ARG A 284 18.23 26.21 -6.31
CA ARG A 284 19.25 26.89 -7.13
C ARG A 284 19.14 28.40 -7.02
N ALA A 285 17.93 28.95 -7.04
CA ALA A 285 17.69 30.36 -6.83
C ALA A 285 18.24 30.83 -5.46
N ARG A 286 17.94 30.09 -4.38
CA ARG A 286 18.41 30.42 -3.02
C ARG A 286 19.92 30.30 -2.83
N ARG A 287 20.63 29.56 -3.68
CA ARG A 287 22.09 29.40 -3.61
C ARG A 287 22.87 30.44 -4.39
N GLY A 288 22.20 31.43 -4.98
CA GLY A 288 22.84 32.45 -5.78
C GLY A 288 23.25 31.97 -7.19
N ASP A 289 22.61 30.94 -7.71
CA ASP A 289 22.75 30.51 -9.11
C ASP A 289 21.43 30.76 -9.88
N PRO A 290 21.06 32.04 -10.10
CA PRO A 290 19.82 32.38 -10.80
C PRO A 290 19.87 31.94 -12.26
N LYS A 291 21.05 31.86 -12.87
CA LYS A 291 21.21 31.40 -14.26
C LYS A 291 20.76 29.96 -14.43
N ALA A 292 21.19 29.05 -13.54
CA ALA A 292 20.71 27.67 -13.58
C ALA A 292 19.21 27.56 -13.25
N ALA A 293 18.70 28.38 -12.33
CA ALA A 293 17.27 28.40 -12.02
C ALA A 293 16.44 28.85 -13.23
N THR A 294 16.82 29.96 -13.88
CA THR A 294 16.15 30.46 -15.09
C THR A 294 16.25 29.46 -16.24
N ALA A 295 17.41 28.81 -16.43
CA ALA A 295 17.56 27.77 -17.45
C ALA A 295 16.65 26.57 -17.21
N LEU A 296 16.49 26.13 -15.96
CA LEU A 296 15.54 25.07 -15.59
C LEU A 296 14.09 25.49 -15.85
N VAL A 297 13.73 26.72 -15.48
CA VAL A 297 12.38 27.26 -15.74
C VAL A 297 12.12 27.31 -17.25
N LEU A 298 13.04 27.86 -18.04
CA LEU A 298 12.91 27.92 -19.48
C LEU A 298 12.81 26.52 -20.10
N ALA A 299 13.64 25.57 -19.68
CA ALA A 299 13.56 24.18 -20.14
C ALA A 299 12.21 23.53 -19.77
N THR A 300 11.65 23.86 -18.60
CA THR A 300 10.33 23.40 -18.18
C THR A 300 9.23 23.98 -19.08
N VAL A 301 9.28 25.28 -19.37
CA VAL A 301 8.34 25.95 -20.28
C VAL A 301 8.40 25.34 -21.67
N VAL A 302 9.61 25.16 -22.22
CA VAL A 302 9.81 24.50 -23.52
C VAL A 302 9.26 23.07 -23.50
N GLY A 303 9.49 22.32 -22.42
CA GLY A 303 8.95 20.97 -22.26
C GLY A 303 7.42 20.93 -22.20
N ILE A 304 6.78 21.89 -21.52
CA ILE A 304 5.31 22.01 -21.46
C ILE A 304 4.76 22.37 -22.84
N VAL A 305 5.37 23.34 -23.54
CA VAL A 305 4.95 23.71 -24.90
C VAL A 305 5.07 22.52 -25.85
N ALA A 306 6.17 21.77 -25.78
CA ALA A 306 6.35 20.56 -26.57
C ALA A 306 5.33 19.47 -26.23
N LEU A 307 4.97 19.30 -24.95
CA LEU A 307 3.94 18.36 -24.52
C LEU A 307 2.57 18.73 -25.12
N VAL A 308 2.15 19.99 -24.95
CA VAL A 308 0.86 20.51 -25.44
C VAL A 308 0.77 20.47 -26.96
N ALA A 309 1.90 20.68 -27.66
CA ALA A 309 1.95 20.59 -29.12
C ALA A 309 2.05 19.15 -29.66
N SER A 310 2.11 18.14 -28.80
CA SER A 310 2.28 16.74 -29.19
C SER A 310 1.02 15.90 -28.91
N PRO A 311 0.86 14.72 -29.52
CA PRO A 311 -0.24 13.79 -29.23
C PRO A 311 -0.27 13.29 -27.77
N LEU A 312 0.78 13.56 -26.98
CA LEU A 312 0.75 13.33 -25.55
C LEU A 312 -0.28 14.22 -24.85
N ALA A 313 -0.62 15.39 -25.38
CA ALA A 313 -1.65 16.24 -24.80
C ALA A 313 -2.97 15.49 -24.66
N ASP A 314 -3.35 14.72 -25.70
CA ASP A 314 -4.58 13.91 -25.71
C ASP A 314 -4.49 12.77 -24.70
N VAL A 315 -3.36 12.04 -24.65
CA VAL A 315 -3.15 10.96 -23.66
C VAL A 315 -3.27 11.48 -22.22
N TYR A 316 -2.74 12.67 -21.96
CA TYR A 316 -2.84 13.29 -20.64
C TYR A 316 -4.27 13.80 -20.39
N GLY A 317 -4.92 14.43 -21.36
CA GLY A 317 -6.32 14.86 -21.32
C GLY A 317 -7.26 13.69 -21.03
N ASP A 318 -7.22 12.64 -21.85
CA ASP A 318 -7.97 11.39 -21.66
C ASP A 318 -7.70 10.79 -20.29
N ARG A 319 -6.44 10.85 -19.81
CA ARG A 319 -6.12 10.35 -18.48
C ARG A 319 -6.68 11.24 -17.37
N PHE A 320 -6.81 12.54 -17.58
CA PHE A 320 -7.43 13.48 -16.64
C PHE A 320 -8.96 13.38 -16.66
N GLU A 321 -9.58 12.99 -17.76
CA GLU A 321 -11.02 12.79 -17.90
C GLU A 321 -11.44 11.39 -17.42
N ASN A 322 -10.68 10.35 -17.79
CA ASN A 322 -10.84 8.96 -17.32
C ASN A 322 -10.12 8.72 -15.98
N GLN A 323 -10.46 9.52 -14.97
CA GLN A 323 -10.03 9.21 -13.61
C GLN A 323 -10.86 8.04 -13.11
N HIS A 324 -10.35 6.80 -13.26
CA HIS A 324 -11.00 5.63 -12.66
C HIS A 324 -11.43 5.97 -11.25
N SER A 325 -12.75 5.97 -11.06
CA SER A 325 -13.48 6.54 -9.94
C SER A 325 -12.59 6.93 -8.75
N ASN A 326 -12.18 8.21 -8.68
CA ASN A 326 -11.55 8.75 -7.47
C ASN A 326 -12.42 8.48 -6.24
N ASN A 327 -13.75 8.37 -6.43
CA ASN A 327 -14.68 7.98 -5.38
C ASN A 327 -14.37 6.58 -4.83
N ARG A 328 -14.02 5.61 -5.68
CA ARG A 328 -13.61 4.27 -5.23
C ARG A 328 -12.34 4.33 -4.38
N ARG A 329 -11.35 5.12 -4.80
CA ARG A 329 -10.11 5.30 -4.03
C ARG A 329 -10.37 6.04 -2.73
N SER A 330 -11.14 7.13 -2.75
CA SER A 330 -11.45 7.90 -1.53
C SER A 330 -12.25 7.06 -0.54
N GLN A 331 -13.23 6.30 -1.00
CA GLN A 331 -13.98 5.34 -0.17
C GLN A 331 -13.03 4.31 0.44
N LEU A 332 -12.09 3.74 -0.33
CA LEU A 332 -11.12 2.78 0.20
C LEU A 332 -10.19 3.39 1.26
N LEU A 333 -9.78 4.65 1.09
CA LEU A 333 -8.99 5.38 2.08
C LEU A 333 -9.79 5.67 3.35
N ILE A 334 -11.06 6.06 3.20
CA ILE A 334 -11.98 6.28 4.32
C ILE A 334 -12.17 4.97 5.09
N THR A 335 -12.55 3.88 4.42
CA THR A 335 -12.74 2.57 5.04
C THR A 335 -11.46 2.07 5.71
N THR A 336 -10.28 2.25 5.10
CA THR A 336 -9.00 1.87 5.73
C THR A 336 -8.78 2.64 7.04
N THR A 337 -9.07 3.94 7.05
CA THR A 337 -8.82 4.81 8.20
C THR A 337 -9.86 4.62 9.30
N THR A 338 -11.15 4.50 8.96
CA THR A 338 -12.23 4.27 9.93
C THR A 338 -12.09 2.89 10.55
N SER A 339 -11.82 1.86 9.75
CA SER A 339 -11.62 0.48 10.20
C SER A 339 -10.51 0.38 11.25
N VAL A 340 -9.32 0.96 10.98
CA VAL A 340 -8.23 0.91 11.97
C VAL A 340 -8.52 1.76 13.19
N SER A 341 -9.16 2.92 13.02
CA SER A 341 -9.44 3.84 14.13
C SER A 341 -10.49 3.30 15.09
N GLN A 342 -11.46 2.53 14.59
CA GLN A 342 -12.47 1.86 15.39
C GLN A 342 -11.94 0.56 16.02
N ALA A 343 -11.12 -0.21 15.28
CA ALA A 343 -10.69 -1.52 15.75
C ALA A 343 -9.44 -1.51 16.63
N SER A 344 -8.38 -0.79 16.22
CA SER A 344 -7.08 -0.81 16.88
C SER A 344 -6.26 0.44 16.52
N PRO A 345 -6.62 1.62 17.04
CA PRO A 345 -5.98 2.89 16.66
C PRO A 345 -4.51 2.98 17.07
N ILE A 346 -4.14 2.31 18.17
CA ILE A 346 -2.79 2.38 18.76
C ILE A 346 -1.84 1.44 18.02
N ALA A 347 -2.15 0.14 18.00
CA ALA A 347 -1.27 -0.90 17.51
C ALA A 347 -1.53 -1.31 16.04
N GLY A 348 -2.67 -0.94 15.45
CA GLY A 348 -3.06 -1.37 14.11
C GLY A 348 -3.58 -2.81 14.07
N LEU A 349 -3.67 -3.39 12.87
CA LEU A 349 -4.24 -4.73 12.63
C LEU A 349 -3.20 -5.76 12.16
N GLY A 350 -1.91 -5.43 12.28
CA GLY A 350 -0.77 -6.29 11.96
C GLY A 350 -0.49 -6.52 10.48
N SER A 351 -1.53 -6.66 9.65
CA SER A 351 -1.43 -6.86 8.20
C SER A 351 -2.67 -6.32 7.48
N THR A 352 -2.71 -6.45 6.15
CA THR A 352 -3.82 -6.02 5.29
C THR A 352 -5.05 -6.93 5.45
N ARG A 353 -6.21 -6.46 5.01
CA ARG A 353 -7.48 -7.20 5.07
C ARG A 353 -8.27 -7.06 3.78
N ASP A 354 -8.83 -8.14 3.29
CA ASP A 354 -9.66 -8.12 2.08
C ASP A 354 -10.98 -7.40 2.38
N VAL A 355 -11.41 -6.52 1.47
CA VAL A 355 -12.64 -5.75 1.62
C VAL A 355 -13.84 -6.68 1.44
N GLN A 356 -14.87 -6.49 2.27
CA GLN A 356 -16.13 -7.20 2.08
C GLN A 356 -16.89 -6.62 0.88
N GLY A 357 -17.18 -7.46 -0.12
CA GLY A 357 -17.86 -7.04 -1.35
C GLY A 357 -17.05 -6.04 -2.18
N SER A 358 -17.76 -5.15 -2.88
CA SER A 358 -17.21 -4.04 -3.64
C SER A 358 -17.85 -2.71 -3.24
N PHE A 359 -17.30 -1.59 -3.70
CA PHE A 359 -17.89 -0.27 -3.46
C PHE A 359 -19.18 0.01 -4.25
N ALA A 360 -19.48 -0.81 -5.25
CA ALA A 360 -20.71 -0.71 -6.03
C ALA A 360 -21.78 -1.71 -5.56
N SER A 361 -21.35 -2.82 -4.95
CA SER A 361 -22.24 -3.89 -4.53
C SER A 361 -21.64 -4.74 -3.41
N ILE A 362 -22.44 -5.12 -2.41
CA ILE A 362 -22.05 -5.99 -1.29
C ILE A 362 -21.67 -7.42 -1.71
N SER A 363 -22.13 -7.87 -2.89
CA SER A 363 -21.75 -9.17 -3.49
C SER A 363 -20.73 -9.03 -4.61
N GLY A 364 -20.32 -7.80 -4.93
CA GLY A 364 -19.38 -7.49 -6.01
C GLY A 364 -17.99 -8.07 -5.76
N ALA A 365 -17.39 -8.61 -6.82
CA ALA A 365 -16.05 -9.18 -6.80
C ALA A 365 -15.40 -9.09 -8.19
N ALA A 366 -14.09 -9.35 -8.25
CA ALA A 366 -13.39 -9.47 -9.52
C ALA A 366 -13.97 -10.64 -10.33
N THR A 367 -14.17 -10.47 -11.64
CA THR A 367 -14.50 -11.54 -12.59
C THR A 367 -13.41 -11.70 -13.65
N PRO A 368 -13.35 -12.82 -14.40
CA PRO A 368 -12.44 -12.94 -15.54
C PRO A 368 -12.65 -11.81 -16.57
N GLU A 369 -13.90 -11.40 -16.75
CA GLU A 369 -14.31 -10.32 -17.68
C GLU A 369 -14.02 -8.93 -17.11
N CYS A 370 -14.11 -8.77 -15.78
CA CYS A 370 -13.79 -7.54 -15.07
C CYS A 370 -12.93 -7.80 -13.82
N PRO A 371 -11.61 -8.02 -13.96
CA PRO A 371 -10.72 -8.17 -12.80
C PRO A 371 -10.69 -6.91 -11.92
N ALA A 372 -10.89 -5.74 -12.53
CA ALA A 372 -10.94 -4.44 -11.88
C ALA A 372 -12.23 -4.18 -11.07
N CYS A 373 -13.23 -5.07 -11.14
CA CYS A 373 -14.45 -4.98 -10.34
C CYS A 373 -14.22 -5.40 -8.88
N GLY A 374 -13.14 -6.15 -8.60
CA GLY A 374 -12.70 -6.43 -7.25
C GLY A 374 -12.09 -5.20 -6.57
N VAL A 375 -12.21 -5.13 -5.25
CA VAL A 375 -11.60 -4.08 -4.44
C VAL A 375 -10.25 -4.57 -3.89
N PRO A 376 -9.16 -3.81 -4.07
CA PRO A 376 -7.89 -4.16 -3.44
C PRO A 376 -7.99 -4.20 -1.91
N PRO A 377 -7.18 -5.02 -1.23
CA PRO A 377 -7.24 -5.15 0.23
C PRO A 377 -6.99 -3.80 0.95
N LEU A 378 -7.65 -3.60 2.10
CA LEU A 378 -7.41 -2.47 3.00
C LEU A 378 -5.92 -2.37 3.35
N GLY A 379 -5.38 -1.15 3.25
CA GLY A 379 -3.96 -0.88 3.48
C GLY A 379 -3.04 -1.11 2.27
N THR A 380 -3.54 -1.43 1.07
CA THR A 380 -2.69 -1.60 -0.15
C THR A 380 -2.56 -0.36 -1.03
N GLN A 381 -3.21 0.76 -0.66
CA GLN A 381 -3.28 1.98 -1.49
C GLN A 381 -1.99 2.82 -1.50
N GLY A 382 -1.02 2.44 -0.68
CA GLY A 382 0.25 3.14 -0.52
C GLY A 382 0.89 2.78 0.81
N GLN A 383 2.19 3.02 0.94
CA GLN A 383 2.95 2.71 2.13
C GLN A 383 2.41 3.44 3.38
N LEU A 384 1.92 4.67 3.21
CA LEU A 384 1.30 5.44 4.30
C LEU A 384 0.12 4.66 4.90
N TRP A 385 -0.79 4.20 4.03
CA TRP A 385 -2.00 3.48 4.39
C TRP A 385 -1.70 2.08 4.90
N LEU A 386 -0.69 1.42 4.31
CA LEU A 386 -0.20 0.13 4.80
C LEU A 386 0.30 0.24 6.23
N VAL A 387 1.15 1.22 6.53
CA VAL A 387 1.69 1.42 7.86
C VAL A 387 0.60 1.85 8.84
N LEU A 388 -0.31 2.75 8.43
CA LEU A 388 -1.45 3.15 9.25
C LEU A 388 -2.31 1.93 9.62
N PHE A 389 -2.74 1.15 8.63
CA PHE A 389 -3.64 0.04 8.83
C PHE A 389 -2.99 -1.09 9.63
N SER A 390 -1.73 -1.43 9.32
CA SER A 390 -1.03 -2.53 9.99
C SER A 390 -0.45 -2.15 11.36
N GLN A 391 -0.02 -0.89 11.57
CA GLN A 391 0.74 -0.47 12.76
C GLN A 391 0.07 0.63 13.58
N GLY A 392 -1.12 1.08 13.18
CA GLY A 392 -1.87 2.14 13.86
C GLY A 392 -1.22 3.51 13.73
N TRP A 393 -1.80 4.48 14.43
CA TRP A 393 -1.35 5.87 14.40
C TRP A 393 0.05 6.04 15.01
N ILE A 394 0.38 5.29 16.05
CA ILE A 394 1.69 5.37 16.69
C ILE A 394 2.77 4.79 15.78
N GLY A 395 2.54 3.62 15.18
CA GLY A 395 3.47 3.02 14.23
C GLY A 395 3.73 3.92 13.03
N LEU A 396 2.68 4.54 12.47
CA LEU A 396 2.80 5.55 11.42
C LEU A 396 3.64 6.75 11.85
N GLY A 397 3.37 7.29 13.05
CA GLY A 397 4.15 8.39 13.61
C GLY A 397 5.64 8.07 13.73
N LEU A 398 5.99 6.87 14.21
CA LEU A 398 7.38 6.43 14.31
C LEU A 398 8.07 6.31 12.95
N PHE A 399 7.38 5.72 11.97
CA PHE A 399 7.88 5.56 10.61
C PHE A 399 8.15 6.92 9.95
N LEU A 400 7.17 7.84 10.00
CA LEU A 400 7.29 9.18 9.44
C LEU A 400 8.36 10.02 10.18
N ALA A 401 8.42 9.93 11.51
CA ALA A 401 9.41 10.65 12.30
C ALA A 401 10.84 10.25 11.92
N PHE A 402 11.09 8.98 11.62
CA PHE A 402 12.38 8.52 11.12
C PHE A 402 12.76 9.19 9.77
N LEU A 403 11.83 9.19 8.80
CA LEU A 403 12.06 9.77 7.48
C LEU A 403 12.24 11.30 7.55
N VAL A 404 11.37 11.99 8.31
CA VAL A 404 11.46 13.44 8.52
C VAL A 404 12.76 13.80 9.25
N ALA A 405 13.20 13.00 10.23
CA ALA A 405 14.49 13.22 10.88
C ALA A 405 15.67 13.05 9.92
N ALA A 406 15.60 12.10 8.98
CA ALA A 406 16.62 11.95 7.93
C ALA A 406 16.63 13.16 6.98
N LEU A 407 15.46 13.61 6.52
CA LEU A 407 15.32 14.80 5.68
C LEU A 407 15.84 16.05 6.39
N ALA A 408 15.52 16.23 7.67
CA ALA A 408 15.97 17.35 8.48
C ALA A 408 17.50 17.38 8.67
N ARG A 409 18.18 16.23 8.62
CA ARG A 409 19.65 16.14 8.60
C ARG A 409 20.24 16.51 7.24
N ALA A 410 19.53 16.19 6.16
CA ALA A 410 19.95 16.48 4.79
C ALA A 410 19.62 17.91 4.34
N ARG A 411 18.70 18.62 5.03
CA ARG A 411 18.11 19.91 4.61
C ARG A 411 19.08 21.05 4.27
N ARG A 412 20.31 21.01 4.80
CA ARG A 412 21.32 22.03 4.50
C ARG A 412 21.85 21.90 3.07
N CYS A 413 21.80 20.67 2.52
CA CYS A 413 22.10 20.35 1.14
C CYS A 413 23.47 20.89 0.65
N ARG A 414 24.48 20.96 1.52
CA ARG A 414 25.81 21.56 1.24
C ARG A 414 26.65 20.70 0.31
N THR A 415 26.55 19.39 0.45
CA THR A 415 27.28 18.40 -0.34
C THR A 415 26.35 17.73 -1.35
N THR A 416 26.93 17.09 -2.36
CA THR A 416 26.18 16.25 -3.30
C THR A 416 25.43 15.13 -2.58
N THR A 417 26.03 14.53 -1.53
CA THR A 417 25.39 13.48 -0.73
C THR A 417 24.19 14.02 0.06
N GLU A 418 24.31 15.20 0.68
CA GLU A 418 23.19 15.85 1.36
C GLU A 418 22.04 16.17 0.40
N VAL A 419 22.33 16.74 -0.78
CA VAL A 419 21.31 16.99 -1.81
C VAL A 419 20.65 15.68 -2.25
N THR A 420 21.45 14.65 -2.55
CA THR A 420 20.95 13.35 -3.02
C THR A 420 20.02 12.73 -1.98
N CYS A 421 20.44 12.69 -0.71
CA CYS A 421 19.62 12.15 0.37
C CYS A 421 18.35 12.97 0.59
N ALA A 422 18.42 14.31 0.51
CA ALA A 422 17.25 15.17 0.67
C ALA A 422 16.19 14.88 -0.41
N PHE A 423 16.61 14.80 -1.68
CA PHE A 423 15.69 14.51 -2.79
C PHE A 423 15.15 13.08 -2.77
N VAL A 424 15.99 12.08 -2.46
CA VAL A 424 15.55 10.67 -2.34
C VAL A 424 14.51 10.50 -1.23
N VAL A 425 14.73 11.11 -0.06
CA VAL A 425 13.76 11.06 1.05
C VAL A 425 12.51 11.88 0.73
N LEU A 426 12.65 13.05 0.09
CA LEU A 426 11.51 13.87 -0.35
C LEU A 426 10.63 13.10 -1.34
N PHE A 427 11.22 12.44 -2.34
CA PHE A 427 10.49 11.65 -3.32
C PHE A 427 9.76 10.50 -2.65
N LEU A 428 10.41 9.79 -1.73
CA LEU A 428 9.75 8.75 -0.95
C LEU A 428 8.54 9.31 -0.20
N LEU A 429 8.68 10.45 0.51
CA LEU A 429 7.59 11.08 1.26
C LEU A 429 6.38 11.45 0.38
N ILE A 430 6.62 11.99 -0.82
CA ILE A 430 5.57 12.29 -1.79
C ILE A 430 4.87 11.02 -2.28
N GLN A 431 5.61 9.91 -2.36
CA GLN A 431 5.12 8.63 -2.87
C GLN A 431 4.36 7.80 -1.83
N LEU A 432 4.59 7.98 -0.53
CA LEU A 432 3.94 7.18 0.53
C LEU A 432 2.41 7.06 0.40
N PRO A 433 1.65 8.11 0.03
CA PRO A 433 0.20 8.01 -0.08
C PRO A 433 -0.30 7.25 -1.31
N VAL A 434 0.56 7.01 -2.32
CA VAL A 434 0.16 6.51 -3.65
C VAL A 434 0.86 5.19 -4.02
N TYR A 435 2.07 4.96 -3.50
CA TYR A 435 2.88 3.78 -3.79
C TYR A 435 3.11 2.94 -2.55
N ASP A 436 2.99 1.62 -2.69
CA ASP A 436 3.68 0.69 -1.79
C ASP A 436 5.17 0.78 -2.10
N THR A 437 5.96 1.19 -1.10
CA THR A 437 7.39 1.49 -1.26
C THR A 437 8.25 0.51 -0.48
N LEU A 438 7.63 -0.44 0.22
CA LEU A 438 8.34 -1.51 0.89
C LEU A 438 8.97 -2.44 -0.15
N GLY A 439 10.28 -2.66 -0.03
CA GLY A 439 11.06 -3.36 -1.04
C GLY A 439 12.27 -2.55 -1.48
N MET A 440 12.60 -2.66 -2.76
CA MET A 440 13.71 -1.91 -3.37
C MET A 440 13.63 -0.40 -3.16
N PRO A 441 12.48 0.30 -3.30
CA PRO A 441 12.44 1.76 -3.09
C PRO A 441 12.93 2.20 -1.71
N LEU A 442 12.38 1.60 -0.64
CA LEU A 442 12.82 1.87 0.72
C LEU A 442 14.29 1.46 0.94
N PHE A 443 14.73 0.36 0.32
CA PHE A 443 16.13 -0.07 0.35
C PHE A 443 17.08 1.00 -0.23
N LEU A 444 16.75 1.63 -1.36
CA LEU A 444 17.53 2.72 -1.97
C LEU A 444 17.59 3.95 -1.03
N VAL A 445 16.47 4.27 -0.38
CA VAL A 445 16.40 5.38 0.58
C VAL A 445 17.29 5.10 1.79
N MET A 446 17.28 3.87 2.30
CA MET A 446 18.15 3.45 3.39
C MET A 446 19.64 3.53 3.03
N ILE A 447 20.02 3.20 1.79
CA ILE A 447 21.37 3.42 1.28
C ILE A 447 21.72 4.91 1.27
N ALA A 448 20.82 5.78 0.79
CA ALA A 448 21.04 7.24 0.77
C ALA A 448 21.30 7.80 2.17
N ILE A 449 20.47 7.38 3.15
CA ILE A 449 20.61 7.79 4.55
C ILE A 449 21.91 7.25 5.16
N GLY A 450 22.32 6.03 4.80
CA GLY A 450 23.59 5.43 5.19
C GLY A 450 24.79 6.23 4.66
N LEU A 451 24.78 6.60 3.38
CA LEU A 451 25.82 7.44 2.76
C LEU A 451 25.92 8.82 3.41
N LEU A 452 24.78 9.47 3.67
CA LEU A 452 24.72 10.75 4.38
C LEU A 452 25.36 10.65 5.78
N THR A 453 24.98 9.62 6.53
CA THR A 453 25.51 9.36 7.88
C THR A 453 27.02 9.19 7.84
N ARG A 454 27.53 8.42 6.88
CA ARG A 454 28.97 8.21 6.69
C ARG A 454 29.72 9.50 6.42
N GLU A 455 29.18 10.38 5.57
CA GLU A 455 29.76 11.69 5.28
C GLU A 455 29.77 12.61 6.51
N GLN A 456 28.63 12.73 7.20
CA GLN A 456 28.51 13.60 8.38
C GLN A 456 29.41 13.14 9.54
N ALA A 457 29.55 11.83 9.74
CA ALA A 457 30.45 11.29 10.73
C ALA A 457 31.93 11.48 10.38
N ALA A 458 32.28 11.55 9.09
CA ALA A 458 33.63 11.91 8.63
C ALA A 458 33.91 13.41 8.81
N ALA A 459 32.87 14.26 8.72
CA ALA A 459 32.92 15.69 9.01
C ALA A 459 32.88 16.03 10.52
N GLY A 460 32.91 15.02 11.40
CA GLY A 460 32.95 15.22 12.86
C GLY A 460 31.59 15.47 13.53
N ASP A 461 30.47 15.18 12.87
CA ASP A 461 29.14 15.36 13.47
C ASP A 461 28.91 14.37 14.63
N GLN A 462 28.89 14.92 15.85
CA GLN A 462 28.71 14.21 17.12
C GLN A 462 27.32 13.59 17.31
N ARG A 463 26.33 13.95 16.47
CA ARG A 463 24.98 13.35 16.54
C ARG A 463 24.99 11.85 16.23
N HIS A 464 25.97 11.40 15.46
CA HIS A 464 26.14 10.00 15.11
C HIS A 464 26.93 9.29 16.19
N ARG A 465 26.35 8.22 16.74
CA ARG A 465 26.97 7.52 17.86
C ARG A 465 27.91 6.45 17.34
N ARG A 466 29.20 6.58 17.66
CA ARG A 466 30.14 5.46 17.58
C ARG A 466 30.04 4.65 18.87
N ILE A 467 29.87 3.34 18.73
CA ILE A 467 29.78 2.42 19.87
C ILE A 467 30.64 1.19 19.59
N ALA A 468 31.37 0.70 20.58
CA ALA A 468 32.04 -0.59 20.41
C ALA A 468 30.97 -1.68 20.32
N THR A 469 31.12 -2.63 19.41
CA THR A 469 30.19 -3.74 19.22
C THR A 469 29.90 -4.53 20.52
N PRO A 470 30.90 -4.86 21.37
CA PRO A 470 30.62 -5.46 22.67
C PRO A 470 29.84 -4.54 23.62
N ASP A 471 30.09 -3.22 23.56
CA ASP A 471 29.35 -2.23 24.36
C ASP A 471 27.89 -2.11 23.92
N LEU A 472 27.60 -2.22 22.62
CA LEU A 472 26.22 -2.25 22.11
C LEU A 472 25.47 -3.46 22.69
N GLY A 473 26.09 -4.65 22.64
CA GLY A 473 25.51 -5.85 23.24
C GLY A 473 25.32 -5.74 24.75
N ARG A 474 26.26 -5.12 25.48
CA ARG A 474 26.12 -4.82 26.92
C ARG A 474 25.01 -3.80 27.19
N ALA A 475 24.93 -2.75 26.39
CA ALA A 475 23.91 -1.71 26.52
C ALA A 475 22.51 -2.28 26.30
N LEU A 476 22.32 -3.09 25.25
CA LEU A 476 21.07 -3.80 24.99
C LEU A 476 20.71 -4.73 26.15
N ARG A 477 21.65 -5.56 26.62
CA ARG A 477 21.43 -6.45 27.78
C ARG A 477 21.06 -5.72 29.07
N ARG A 478 21.65 -4.55 29.34
CA ARG A 478 21.31 -3.72 30.51
C ARG A 478 19.92 -3.08 30.41
N GLY A 479 19.48 -2.70 29.21
CA GLY A 479 18.17 -2.07 28.98
C GLY A 479 17.03 -3.08 28.80
N ALA A 480 17.35 -4.27 28.28
CA ALA A 480 16.39 -5.34 27.99
C ALA A 480 15.48 -5.70 29.16
N PRO A 481 15.93 -5.88 30.42
CA PRO A 481 15.03 -6.24 31.51
C PRO A 481 14.01 -5.13 31.82
N VAL A 482 14.42 -3.86 31.73
CA VAL A 482 13.50 -2.72 31.94
C VAL A 482 12.46 -2.65 30.83
N VAL A 483 12.89 -2.78 29.58
CA VAL A 483 11.98 -2.78 28.41
C VAL A 483 11.04 -3.98 28.45
N ALA A 484 11.55 -5.18 28.75
CA ALA A 484 10.74 -6.39 28.86
C ALA A 484 9.73 -6.28 30.01
N ALA A 485 10.17 -5.85 31.21
CA ALA A 485 9.29 -5.71 32.37
C ALA A 485 8.16 -4.69 32.13
N THR A 486 8.48 -3.55 31.50
CA THR A 486 7.46 -2.53 31.16
C THR A 486 6.54 -2.97 30.02
N THR A 487 7.06 -3.70 29.03
CA THR A 487 6.24 -4.31 27.97
C THR A 487 5.27 -5.35 28.56
N VAL A 488 5.75 -6.22 29.45
CA VAL A 488 4.92 -7.21 30.16
C VAL A 488 3.91 -6.53 31.08
N ALA A 489 4.31 -5.51 31.84
CA ALA A 489 3.39 -4.75 32.68
C ALA A 489 2.29 -4.06 31.83
N GLY A 490 2.67 -3.48 30.69
CA GLY A 490 1.72 -2.91 29.73
C GLY A 490 0.77 -3.97 29.16
N ALA A 491 1.29 -5.15 28.80
CA ALA A 491 0.48 -6.28 28.34
C ALA A 491 -0.50 -6.76 29.42
N LEU A 492 -0.06 -6.85 30.69
CA LEU A 492 -0.89 -7.22 31.84
C LEU A 492 -2.00 -6.19 32.08
N ILE A 493 -1.69 -4.89 32.00
CA ILE A 493 -2.72 -3.83 32.05
C ILE A 493 -3.71 -4.02 30.90
N GLY A 494 -3.22 -4.31 29.69
CA GLY A 494 -4.04 -4.64 28.54
C GLY A 494 -4.94 -5.85 28.78
N THR A 495 -4.45 -6.91 29.43
CA THR A 495 -5.23 -8.09 29.82
C THR A 495 -6.31 -7.74 30.84
N VAL A 496 -5.99 -6.92 31.85
CA VAL A 496 -6.97 -6.46 32.85
C VAL A 496 -8.07 -5.63 32.18
N LEU A 497 -7.70 -4.74 31.24
CA LEU A 497 -8.67 -3.98 30.45
C LEU A 497 -9.52 -4.87 29.54
N ALA A 498 -8.92 -5.93 28.97
CA ALA A 498 -9.65 -6.91 28.17
C ALA A 498 -10.62 -7.77 29.00
N ALA A 499 -10.29 -7.99 30.28
CA ALA A 499 -11.07 -8.77 31.23
C ALA A 499 -12.12 -7.93 31.97
N ALA A 500 -12.11 -6.60 31.81
CA ALA A 500 -13.19 -5.75 32.29
C ALA A 500 -14.52 -6.27 31.71
N PRO A 501 -15.62 -6.27 32.48
CA PRO A 501 -16.89 -6.85 32.07
C PRO A 501 -17.49 -6.05 30.91
N ALA A 502 -17.06 -6.36 29.70
CA ALA A 502 -17.82 -6.09 28.49
C ALA A 502 -18.92 -7.16 28.42
N SER A 503 -20.16 -6.74 28.16
CA SER A 503 -21.25 -7.65 27.86
C SER A 503 -20.79 -8.58 26.73
N ALA A 504 -20.79 -9.89 27.00
CA ALA A 504 -20.46 -10.87 25.97
C ALA A 504 -21.48 -10.72 24.85
N MET A 505 -21.02 -10.37 23.65
CA MET A 505 -21.88 -10.28 22.48
C MET A 505 -22.01 -11.68 21.87
N HIS A 506 -23.21 -12.01 21.45
CA HIS A 506 -23.54 -13.24 20.73
C HIS A 506 -23.99 -12.86 19.32
N ARG A 507 -23.45 -13.57 18.34
CA ARG A 507 -23.76 -13.38 16.93
C ARG A 507 -24.62 -14.53 16.43
N ALA A 508 -25.85 -14.22 16.00
CA ALA A 508 -26.66 -15.12 15.19
C ALA A 508 -26.46 -14.82 13.70
N GLU A 509 -26.43 -15.85 12.85
CA GLU A 509 -26.32 -15.72 11.40
C GLU A 509 -27.54 -16.38 10.73
N THR A 510 -28.21 -15.64 9.85
CA THR A 510 -29.29 -16.15 9.00
C THR A 510 -28.95 -15.90 7.53
N ARG A 511 -29.14 -16.92 6.70
CA ARG A 511 -28.87 -16.88 5.26
C ARG A 511 -30.18 -16.91 4.49
N VAL A 512 -30.40 -15.89 3.68
CA VAL A 512 -31.60 -15.73 2.87
C VAL A 512 -31.22 -15.84 1.40
N LEU A 513 -31.76 -16.83 0.70
CA LEU A 513 -31.63 -16.95 -0.75
C LEU A 513 -32.64 -16.01 -1.41
N LEU A 514 -32.13 -15.07 -2.18
CA LEU A 514 -32.93 -14.20 -3.03
C LEU A 514 -33.29 -14.93 -4.31
N THR A 515 -34.57 -14.92 -4.62
CA THR A 515 -35.06 -15.24 -5.96
C THR A 515 -34.92 -14.00 -6.85
N PRO A 516 -34.39 -14.13 -8.08
CA PRO A 516 -34.34 -13.01 -9.00
C PRO A 516 -35.73 -12.40 -9.16
N ALA A 517 -35.81 -11.06 -9.16
CA ALA A 517 -37.07 -10.40 -9.46
C ALA A 517 -37.52 -10.83 -10.88
N PRO A 518 -38.76 -11.26 -11.06
CA PRO A 518 -39.26 -11.63 -12.37
C PRO A 518 -39.13 -10.48 -13.38
N VAL A 519 -38.76 -10.81 -14.62
CA VAL A 519 -38.47 -9.86 -15.72
C VAL A 519 -39.63 -8.90 -16.05
N TYR A 520 -40.85 -9.22 -15.62
CA TYR A 520 -42.04 -8.38 -15.80
C TYR A 520 -42.31 -7.37 -14.65
N LEU A 521 -41.44 -7.30 -13.63
CA LEU A 521 -41.58 -6.39 -12.46
C LEU A 521 -40.51 -5.29 -12.40
N SER A 522 -39.48 -5.42 -13.22
CA SER A 522 -38.79 -4.35 -13.92
C SER A 522 -39.35 -2.92 -13.71
N THR A 523 -38.60 -2.09 -12.98
CA THR A 523 -38.96 -0.72 -12.53
C THR A 523 -38.86 0.35 -13.62
N GLY A 524 -39.19 0.02 -14.87
CA GLY A 524 -39.35 1.01 -15.92
C GLY A 524 -40.59 1.86 -15.63
N ASN A 525 -40.43 3.18 -15.54
CA ASN A 525 -41.57 4.08 -15.57
C ASN A 525 -42.07 4.10 -17.03
N PRO A 526 -43.31 3.70 -17.34
CA PRO A 526 -43.85 3.78 -18.70
C PRO A 526 -43.91 5.23 -19.23
N ASP A 527 -43.78 6.24 -18.36
CA ASP A 527 -43.76 7.66 -18.70
C ASP A 527 -42.34 8.26 -18.83
N THR A 528 -41.29 7.44 -18.87
CA THR A 528 -39.92 7.95 -19.11
C THR A 528 -39.81 8.41 -20.57
N PRO A 529 -39.45 9.68 -20.86
CA PRO A 529 -39.28 10.13 -22.23
C PRO A 529 -38.25 9.24 -22.93
N LEU A 530 -38.59 8.78 -24.13
CA LEU A 530 -37.67 8.04 -25.00
C LEU A 530 -36.40 8.88 -25.21
N ASP A 531 -35.24 8.24 -25.15
CA ASP A 531 -33.98 8.90 -25.51
C ASP A 531 -34.01 9.33 -26.98
N ALA A 532 -33.04 10.14 -27.42
CA ALA A 532 -33.00 10.72 -28.77
C ALA A 532 -33.10 9.68 -29.91
N ASP A 533 -32.83 8.41 -29.62
CA ASP A 533 -32.90 7.26 -30.54
C ASP A 533 -34.19 6.42 -30.42
N GLY A 534 -35.16 6.82 -29.58
CA GLY A 534 -36.45 6.14 -29.48
C GLY A 534 -36.48 4.88 -28.63
N GLU A 535 -35.47 4.63 -27.80
CA GLU A 535 -35.41 3.53 -26.84
C GLU A 535 -35.93 3.95 -25.46
N ALA A 536 -36.71 3.08 -24.82
CA ALA A 536 -37.10 3.24 -23.42
C ALA A 536 -35.96 2.75 -22.52
N ASP A 537 -35.65 3.51 -21.47
CA ASP A 537 -34.64 3.13 -20.48
C ASP A 537 -34.96 1.71 -19.95
N PRO A 538 -34.04 0.73 -20.07
CA PRO A 538 -34.33 -0.63 -19.66
C PRO A 538 -34.68 -0.64 -18.17
N PRO A 539 -35.69 -1.42 -17.78
CA PRO A 539 -36.14 -1.42 -16.41
C PRO A 539 -35.02 -1.83 -15.44
N GLY A 540 -34.86 -1.09 -14.34
CA GLY A 540 -33.81 -1.33 -13.36
C GLY A 540 -33.91 -2.74 -12.74
N GLU A 541 -32.84 -3.50 -12.79
CA GLU A 541 -32.72 -4.78 -12.09
C GLU A 541 -32.74 -4.55 -10.57
N VAL A 542 -33.55 -5.32 -9.85
CA VAL A 542 -33.49 -5.37 -8.38
C VAL A 542 -32.20 -6.08 -7.99
N THR A 543 -31.23 -5.30 -7.52
CA THR A 543 -29.91 -5.81 -7.13
C THR A 543 -29.93 -6.39 -5.72
N VAL A 544 -28.92 -7.21 -5.40
CA VAL A 544 -28.71 -7.72 -4.03
C VAL A 544 -28.57 -6.57 -3.02
N ASP A 545 -28.04 -5.42 -3.45
CA ASP A 545 -27.92 -4.22 -2.62
C ASP A 545 -29.27 -3.55 -2.34
N THR A 546 -30.15 -3.49 -3.34
CA THR A 546 -31.52 -3.01 -3.17
C THR A 546 -32.27 -3.87 -2.15
N GLU A 547 -32.10 -5.19 -2.23
CA GLU A 547 -32.70 -6.14 -1.30
C GLU A 547 -32.11 -6.02 0.12
N ALA A 548 -30.79 -5.81 0.24
CA ALA A 548 -30.15 -5.55 1.53
C ALA A 548 -30.62 -4.24 2.17
N ALA A 549 -30.82 -3.19 1.37
CA ALA A 549 -31.37 -1.92 1.84
C ALA A 549 -32.82 -2.06 2.32
N LEU A 550 -33.63 -2.89 1.64
CA LEU A 550 -34.99 -3.21 2.05
C LEU A 550 -35.02 -4.00 3.36
N LEU A 551 -34.09 -4.94 3.55
CA LEU A 551 -33.91 -5.67 4.81
C LEU A 551 -33.58 -4.71 5.96
N LEU A 552 -32.69 -3.74 5.74
CA LEU A 552 -32.31 -2.71 6.72
C LEU A 552 -33.27 -1.52 6.81
N SER A 553 -34.40 -1.58 6.10
CA SER A 553 -35.38 -0.49 6.10
C SER A 553 -36.03 -0.30 7.46
N GLU A 554 -36.50 0.92 7.72
CA GLU A 554 -37.17 1.23 8.98
C GLU A 554 -38.43 0.38 9.22
N GLU A 555 -39.15 0.03 8.16
CA GLU A 555 -40.32 -0.85 8.26
C GLU A 555 -39.94 -2.27 8.71
N SER A 556 -38.94 -2.88 8.05
CA SER A 556 -38.43 -4.20 8.41
C SER A 556 -37.92 -4.25 9.85
N LEU A 557 -37.14 -3.24 10.25
CA LEU A 557 -36.59 -3.16 11.61
C LEU A 557 -37.67 -2.88 12.66
N ARG A 558 -38.68 -2.03 12.38
CA ARG A 558 -39.81 -1.78 13.30
C ARG A 558 -40.66 -3.04 13.52
N ARG A 559 -40.95 -3.80 12.46
CA ARG A 559 -41.69 -5.07 12.58
C ARG A 559 -40.91 -6.11 13.38
N ALA A 560 -39.61 -6.24 13.10
CA ALA A 560 -38.74 -7.15 13.85
C ALA A 560 -38.58 -6.75 15.33
N ALA A 561 -38.46 -5.45 15.61
CA ALA A 561 -38.43 -4.89 16.96
C ALA A 561 -39.72 -5.22 17.73
N ALA A 562 -40.88 -5.02 17.11
CA ALA A 562 -42.18 -5.34 17.72
C ALA A 562 -42.33 -6.85 18.00
N ALA A 563 -41.81 -7.71 17.13
CA ALA A 563 -41.86 -9.17 17.30
C ALA A 563 -40.90 -9.68 18.38
N THR A 564 -39.79 -8.98 18.62
CA THR A 564 -38.72 -9.42 19.53
C THR A 564 -38.70 -8.68 20.87
N GLY A 565 -39.49 -7.61 21.02
CA GLY A 565 -39.47 -6.74 22.20
C GLY A 565 -38.22 -5.86 22.29
N GLN A 566 -37.41 -5.77 21.22
CA GLN A 566 -36.21 -4.94 21.15
C GLN A 566 -36.55 -3.51 20.71
N GLU A 567 -35.67 -2.56 21.01
CA GLU A 567 -35.76 -1.21 20.44
C GLU A 567 -35.24 -1.18 19.00
N VAL A 568 -35.88 -0.36 18.14
CA VAL A 568 -35.53 -0.24 16.72
C VAL A 568 -34.09 0.24 16.55
N ASP A 569 -33.65 1.19 17.37
CA ASP A 569 -32.29 1.73 17.31
C ASP A 569 -31.25 0.69 17.74
N THR A 570 -31.56 -0.12 18.75
CA THR A 570 -30.73 -1.27 19.15
C THR A 570 -30.57 -2.27 18.00
N LEU A 571 -31.66 -2.63 17.32
CA LEU A 571 -31.59 -3.52 16.15
C LEU A 571 -30.82 -2.86 14.99
N ARG A 572 -30.99 -1.55 14.77
CA ARG A 572 -30.29 -0.82 13.71
C ARG A 572 -28.77 -0.85 13.90
N GLU A 573 -28.30 -0.82 15.14
CA GLU A 573 -26.87 -0.94 15.47
C GLU A 573 -26.38 -2.39 15.47
N ALA A 574 -27.24 -3.34 15.87
CA ALA A 574 -26.91 -4.76 16.01
C ALA A 574 -26.94 -5.54 14.69
N VAL A 575 -27.73 -5.09 13.70
CA VAL A 575 -27.96 -5.80 12.43
C VAL A 575 -26.93 -5.38 11.39
N ALA A 576 -26.25 -6.37 10.79
CA ALA A 576 -25.41 -6.17 9.61
C ALA A 576 -25.79 -7.15 8.50
N VAL A 577 -25.70 -6.69 7.25
CA VAL A 577 -25.97 -7.50 6.06
C VAL A 577 -24.73 -7.54 5.18
N THR A 578 -24.37 -8.74 4.73
CA THR A 578 -23.31 -8.98 3.76
C THR A 578 -23.79 -9.99 2.72
N ALA A 579 -23.04 -10.19 1.65
CA ALA A 579 -23.32 -11.25 0.69
C ALA A 579 -22.00 -11.95 0.31
N PRO A 580 -22.01 -13.29 0.14
CA PRO A 580 -20.89 -13.97 -0.51
C PRO A 580 -20.65 -13.41 -1.92
N PRO A 581 -19.38 -13.33 -2.36
CA PRO A 581 -19.03 -12.90 -3.71
C PRO A 581 -19.84 -13.66 -4.78
N ARG A 582 -20.41 -12.92 -5.74
CA ARG A 582 -21.16 -13.48 -6.88
C ARG A 582 -22.32 -14.40 -6.47
N SER A 583 -23.06 -14.03 -5.43
CA SER A 583 -24.20 -14.82 -4.97
C SER A 583 -25.45 -13.96 -4.79
N HIS A 584 -26.60 -14.62 -4.87
CA HIS A 584 -27.91 -14.07 -4.50
C HIS A 584 -28.27 -14.41 -3.04
N VAL A 585 -27.28 -14.66 -2.19
CA VAL A 585 -27.50 -15.02 -0.79
C VAL A 585 -27.18 -13.83 0.09
N LEU A 586 -28.18 -13.31 0.80
CA LEU A 586 -27.96 -12.36 1.88
C LEU A 586 -27.54 -13.12 3.13
N ARG A 587 -26.44 -12.68 3.73
CA ARG A 587 -25.99 -13.11 5.05
C ARG A 587 -26.32 -11.99 6.03
N LEU A 588 -27.36 -12.24 6.82
CA LEU A 588 -27.79 -11.42 7.93
C LEU A 588 -27.04 -11.86 9.19
N THR A 589 -26.42 -10.93 9.90
CA THR A 589 -25.84 -11.16 11.22
C THR A 589 -26.43 -10.19 12.23
N VAL A 590 -26.79 -10.69 13.40
CA VAL A 590 -27.29 -9.88 14.52
C VAL A 590 -26.42 -10.13 15.75
N ASP A 591 -25.86 -9.04 16.28
CA ASP A 591 -25.00 -9.07 17.45
C ASP A 591 -25.76 -8.50 18.67
N LEU A 592 -26.21 -9.35 19.61
CA LEU A 592 -26.88 -8.95 20.86
C LEU A 592 -26.21 -9.57 22.11
N PRO A 593 -26.38 -8.99 23.32
CA PRO A 593 -25.79 -9.52 24.54
C PRO A 593 -26.30 -10.92 24.91
N ASP A 594 -27.59 -11.19 24.67
CA ASP A 594 -28.21 -12.48 24.89
C ASP A 594 -28.23 -13.31 23.59
N ALA A 595 -27.92 -14.60 23.71
CA ALA A 595 -27.85 -15.51 22.57
C ALA A 595 -29.23 -15.81 21.97
N GLY A 596 -30.24 -16.00 22.82
CA GLY A 596 -31.61 -16.25 22.39
C GLY A 596 -32.21 -15.02 21.71
N ASP A 597 -31.98 -13.83 22.27
CA ASP A 597 -32.41 -12.57 21.65
C ASP A 597 -31.75 -12.36 20.29
N ALA A 598 -30.46 -12.68 20.13
CA ALA A 598 -29.76 -12.60 18.85
C ALA A 598 -30.39 -13.52 17.79
N GLU A 599 -30.68 -14.78 18.14
CA GLU A 599 -31.33 -15.74 17.24
C GLU A 599 -32.74 -15.30 16.86
N LEU A 600 -33.53 -14.91 17.86
CA LEU A 600 -34.91 -14.44 17.69
C LEU A 600 -34.95 -13.20 16.80
N ALA A 601 -34.07 -12.23 17.04
CA ALA A 601 -33.96 -11.02 16.25
C ALA A 601 -33.52 -11.30 14.81
N ALA A 602 -32.52 -12.16 14.59
CA ALA A 602 -32.08 -12.52 13.24
C ALA A 602 -33.21 -13.19 12.44
N ALA A 603 -33.94 -14.12 13.05
CA ALA A 603 -35.09 -14.75 12.43
C ALA A 603 -36.23 -13.75 12.15
N ALA A 604 -36.55 -12.88 13.12
CA ALA A 604 -37.61 -11.89 12.98
C ALA A 604 -37.30 -10.83 11.90
N VAL A 605 -36.05 -10.40 11.77
CA VAL A 605 -35.61 -9.48 10.72
C VAL A 605 -35.71 -10.15 9.34
N ALA A 606 -35.24 -11.40 9.21
CA ALA A 606 -35.34 -12.14 7.95
C ALA A 606 -36.81 -12.36 7.53
N ALA A 607 -37.68 -12.73 8.47
CA ALA A 607 -39.11 -12.90 8.24
C ALA A 607 -39.80 -11.57 7.85
N SER A 608 -39.54 -10.50 8.62
CA SER A 608 -40.10 -9.17 8.34
C SER A 608 -39.70 -8.65 6.96
N TYR A 609 -38.46 -8.93 6.54
CA TYR A 609 -37.98 -8.63 5.19
C TYR A 609 -38.73 -9.42 4.12
N LEU A 610 -38.83 -10.76 4.26
CA LEU A 610 -39.53 -11.59 3.28
C LEU A 610 -41.02 -11.22 3.16
N ASP A 611 -41.68 -10.91 4.27
CA ASP A 611 -43.06 -10.44 4.29
C ASP A 611 -43.22 -9.08 3.59
N SER A 612 -42.31 -8.14 3.87
CA SER A 612 -42.32 -6.81 3.23
C SER A 612 -42.06 -6.93 1.73
N ARG A 613 -41.13 -7.80 1.33
CA ARG A 613 -40.86 -8.12 -0.08
C ARG A 613 -42.07 -8.77 -0.74
N ALA A 614 -42.75 -9.70 -0.07
CA ALA A 614 -43.94 -10.37 -0.60
C ALA A 614 -45.09 -9.38 -0.82
N ALA A 615 -45.32 -8.49 0.14
CA ALA A 615 -46.31 -7.43 0.04
C ALA A 615 -45.98 -6.48 -1.13
N PHE A 616 -44.73 -6.04 -1.24
CA PHE A 616 -44.27 -5.17 -2.33
C PHE A 616 -44.46 -5.82 -3.70
N LEU A 617 -44.04 -7.06 -3.89
CA LEU A 617 -44.18 -7.78 -5.16
C LEU A 617 -45.66 -8.02 -5.51
N THR A 618 -46.50 -8.32 -4.52
CA THR A 618 -47.95 -8.48 -4.70
C THR A 618 -48.59 -7.16 -5.15
N GLN A 619 -48.30 -6.07 -4.45
CA GLN A 619 -48.81 -4.74 -4.79
C GLN A 619 -48.39 -4.33 -6.21
N ARG A 620 -47.11 -4.52 -6.56
CA ARG A 620 -46.59 -4.14 -7.88
C ARG A 620 -47.24 -4.93 -9.01
N ARG A 621 -47.47 -6.23 -8.79
CA ARG A 621 -48.22 -7.07 -9.73
C ARG A 621 -49.65 -6.55 -9.91
N ASP A 622 -50.34 -6.25 -8.82
CA ASP A 622 -51.73 -5.79 -8.86
C ASP A 622 -51.85 -4.40 -9.53
N ASP A 623 -50.84 -3.53 -9.37
CA ASP A 623 -50.71 -2.27 -10.11
C ASP A 623 -50.51 -2.51 -11.62
N LEU A 624 -49.65 -3.46 -12.00
CA LEU A 624 -49.37 -3.79 -13.40
C LEU A 624 -50.58 -4.40 -14.09
N VAL A 625 -51.27 -5.34 -13.45
CA VAL A 625 -52.53 -5.91 -13.95
C VAL A 625 -53.57 -4.79 -14.16
N ARG A 626 -53.71 -3.85 -13.22
CA ARG A 626 -54.60 -2.70 -13.38
C ARG A 626 -54.17 -1.77 -14.52
N SER A 627 -52.88 -1.60 -14.75
CA SER A 627 -52.36 -0.82 -15.88
C SER A 627 -52.66 -1.47 -17.23
N LEU A 628 -52.30 -2.76 -17.37
CA LEU A 628 -52.55 -3.54 -18.57
C LEU A 628 -54.03 -3.66 -18.89
N THR A 629 -54.87 -3.83 -17.86
CA THR A 629 -56.34 -3.85 -18.03
C THR A 629 -56.87 -2.51 -18.56
N ARG A 630 -56.34 -1.38 -18.09
CA ARG A 630 -56.69 -0.05 -18.62
C ARG A 630 -56.23 0.14 -20.07
N GLN A 631 -55.01 -0.29 -20.41
CA GLN A 631 -54.51 -0.26 -21.79
C GLN A 631 -55.37 -1.13 -22.71
N LEU A 632 -55.73 -2.33 -22.25
CA LEU A 632 -56.61 -3.25 -22.98
C LEU A 632 -57.98 -2.64 -23.26
N ALA A 633 -58.53 -1.86 -22.32
CA ALA A 633 -59.81 -1.17 -22.47
C ALA A 633 -59.75 0.01 -23.46
N GLN A 634 -58.57 0.61 -23.67
CA GLN A 634 -58.36 1.71 -24.61
C GLN A 634 -58.13 1.23 -26.05
N LEU A 635 -57.73 -0.04 -26.24
CA LEU A 635 -57.51 -0.62 -27.57
C LEU A 635 -58.83 -0.95 -28.28
N ASN A 636 -59.02 -0.41 -29.49
CA ASN A 636 -60.20 -0.70 -30.30
C ASN A 636 -60.18 -2.17 -30.78
N PRO A 637 -61.14 -3.01 -30.36
CA PRO A 637 -61.14 -4.45 -30.64
C PRO A 637 -61.38 -4.80 -32.11
N VAL A 638 -61.83 -3.85 -32.93
CA VAL A 638 -62.19 -4.08 -34.34
C VAL A 638 -60.99 -3.93 -35.27
N LEU A 639 -59.97 -3.16 -34.87
CA LEU A 639 -58.80 -2.89 -35.71
C LEU A 639 -57.90 -4.13 -35.82
N VAL A 640 -57.80 -4.70 -37.03
CA VAL A 640 -56.98 -5.90 -37.32
C VAL A 640 -55.52 -5.70 -36.91
N MET A 641 -54.98 -4.51 -37.11
CA MET A 641 -53.59 -4.15 -36.77
C MET A 641 -53.28 -4.24 -35.27
N LEU A 642 -54.30 -4.13 -34.40
CA LEU A 642 -54.12 -4.17 -32.94
C LEU A 642 -54.40 -5.55 -32.32
N ARG A 643 -54.75 -6.57 -33.14
CA ARG A 643 -55.09 -7.92 -32.65
C ARG A 643 -53.91 -8.62 -31.97
N SER A 644 -52.71 -8.49 -32.53
CA SER A 644 -51.48 -9.08 -31.96
C SER A 644 -51.16 -8.46 -30.60
N GLN A 645 -51.22 -7.13 -30.50
CA GLN A 645 -50.99 -6.38 -29.28
C GLN A 645 -52.03 -6.71 -28.21
N ARG A 646 -53.31 -6.79 -28.57
CA ARG A 646 -54.38 -7.23 -27.66
C ARG A 646 -54.15 -8.64 -27.12
N ALA A 647 -53.79 -9.58 -28.00
CA ALA A 647 -53.52 -10.97 -27.61
C ALA A 647 -52.27 -11.07 -26.72
N GLN A 648 -51.27 -10.21 -26.92
CA GLN A 648 -50.11 -10.12 -26.05
C GLN A 648 -50.49 -9.64 -24.64
N ILE A 649 -51.20 -8.52 -24.53
CA ILE A 649 -51.63 -7.97 -23.23
C ILE A 649 -52.48 -8.99 -22.44
N LEU A 650 -53.39 -9.70 -23.11
CA LEU A 650 -54.18 -10.76 -22.49
C LEU A 650 -53.33 -11.91 -21.94
N ARG A 651 -52.31 -12.35 -22.69
CA ARG A 651 -51.37 -13.38 -22.21
C ARG A 651 -50.54 -12.90 -21.03
N GLU A 652 -50.13 -11.64 -21.04
CA GLU A 652 -49.38 -11.04 -19.93
C GLU A 652 -50.24 -10.96 -18.66
N ILE A 653 -51.50 -10.52 -18.76
CA ILE A 653 -52.44 -10.51 -17.62
C ILE A 653 -52.65 -11.93 -17.08
N ASP A 654 -52.97 -12.91 -17.94
CA ASP A 654 -53.18 -14.31 -17.54
C ASP A 654 -51.94 -14.90 -16.85
N TYR A 655 -50.76 -14.61 -17.39
CA TYR A 655 -49.49 -15.02 -16.79
C TYR A 655 -49.26 -14.38 -15.40
N LEU A 656 -49.55 -13.08 -15.23
CA LEU A 656 -49.43 -12.38 -13.95
C LEU A 656 -50.41 -12.92 -12.89
N GLU A 657 -51.64 -13.23 -13.28
CA GLU A 657 -52.66 -13.76 -12.37
C GLU A 657 -52.35 -15.19 -11.91
N THR A 658 -51.75 -16.00 -12.78
CA THR A 658 -51.43 -17.41 -12.53
C THR A 658 -50.05 -17.64 -11.91
N SER A 659 -49.05 -16.82 -12.25
CA SER A 659 -47.67 -16.99 -11.77
C SER A 659 -47.41 -16.24 -10.46
N ARG A 660 -47.10 -16.99 -9.41
CA ARG A 660 -46.63 -16.46 -8.11
C ARG A 660 -45.18 -16.88 -7.88
N PRO A 661 -44.19 -16.08 -8.30
CA PRO A 661 -42.80 -16.39 -8.09
C PRO A 661 -42.47 -16.38 -6.59
N SER A 662 -41.55 -17.25 -6.18
CA SER A 662 -41.11 -17.30 -4.79
C SER A 662 -40.43 -16.00 -4.40
N VAL A 663 -40.60 -15.61 -3.13
CA VAL A 663 -40.11 -14.35 -2.57
C VAL A 663 -38.70 -14.47 -1.99
N GLY A 664 -38.03 -15.59 -2.25
CA GLY A 664 -36.83 -16.01 -1.54
C GLY A 664 -37.16 -16.89 -0.35
N GLU A 665 -36.13 -17.50 0.24
CA GLU A 665 -36.30 -18.40 1.37
C GLU A 665 -35.11 -18.34 2.32
N VAL A 666 -35.35 -18.65 3.59
CA VAL A 666 -34.27 -18.82 4.56
C VAL A 666 -33.66 -20.20 4.35
N ILE A 667 -32.44 -20.24 3.79
CA ILE A 667 -31.72 -21.50 3.50
C ILE A 667 -30.88 -21.98 4.68
N GLY A 668 -30.72 -21.17 5.73
CA GLY A 668 -30.06 -21.59 6.96
C GLY A 668 -30.11 -20.54 8.05
N ALA A 669 -30.32 -20.99 9.28
CA ALA A 669 -30.17 -20.21 10.50
C ALA A 669 -29.17 -20.95 11.39
N GLY A 670 -28.10 -20.26 11.79
CA GLY A 670 -27.11 -20.79 12.72
C GLY A 670 -27.45 -20.39 14.15
N ALA A 671 -27.15 -21.27 15.10
CA ALA A 671 -27.20 -20.93 16.52
C ALA A 671 -26.24 -19.77 16.82
N ALA A 672 -26.62 -18.93 17.78
CA ALA A 672 -25.82 -17.79 18.19
C ALA A 672 -24.48 -18.26 18.76
N THR A 673 -23.41 -17.70 18.22
CA THR A 673 -22.06 -17.97 18.67
C THR A 673 -21.56 -16.81 19.50
N ARG A 674 -20.95 -17.10 20.65
CA ARG A 674 -20.31 -16.07 21.46
C ARG A 674 -19.15 -15.46 20.67
N LEU A 675 -19.18 -14.15 20.46
CA LEU A 675 -18.10 -13.45 19.78
C LEU A 675 -16.85 -13.52 20.66
N PRO A 676 -15.69 -13.90 20.08
CA PRO A 676 -14.44 -13.90 20.82
C PRO A 676 -14.17 -12.48 21.33
N SER A 677 -13.79 -12.37 22.60
CA SER A 677 -13.37 -11.07 23.13
C SER A 677 -12.16 -10.61 22.32
N LYS A 678 -12.17 -9.35 21.88
CA LYS A 678 -11.05 -8.72 21.14
C LYS A 678 -9.88 -8.40 22.09
N ALA A 679 -9.53 -9.33 22.97
CA ALA A 679 -8.51 -9.17 24.00
C ALA A 679 -7.12 -8.91 23.42
N GLU A 680 -6.86 -9.38 22.20
CA GLU A 680 -5.61 -9.14 21.46
C GLU A 680 -5.29 -7.65 21.31
N VAL A 681 -6.30 -6.81 21.07
CA VAL A 681 -6.14 -5.36 20.84
C VAL A 681 -5.61 -4.61 22.05
N PRO A 682 -6.27 -4.63 23.23
CA PRO A 682 -5.76 -3.94 24.42
C PRO A 682 -4.46 -4.56 24.93
N ILE A 683 -4.26 -5.87 24.79
CA ILE A 683 -2.99 -6.54 25.16
C ILE A 683 -1.84 -6.03 24.29
N ALA A 684 -1.99 -6.03 22.96
CA ALA A 684 -0.96 -5.56 22.05
C ALA A 684 -0.72 -4.05 22.18
N SER A 685 -1.78 -3.26 22.33
CA SER A 685 -1.68 -1.81 22.56
C SER A 685 -0.96 -1.50 23.87
N GLY A 686 -1.31 -2.20 24.95
CA GLY A 686 -0.64 -2.11 26.25
C GLY A 686 0.82 -2.52 26.17
N ALA A 687 1.13 -3.63 25.51
CA ALA A 687 2.50 -4.08 25.26
C ALA A 687 3.33 -3.03 24.50
N GLY A 688 2.76 -2.45 23.42
CA GLY A 688 3.40 -1.39 22.66
C GLY A 688 3.68 -0.14 23.51
N LEU A 689 2.69 0.35 24.25
CA LEU A 689 2.87 1.50 25.16
C LEU A 689 3.91 1.21 26.26
N GLY A 690 3.90 0.00 26.81
CA GLY A 690 4.90 -0.48 27.75
C GLY A 690 6.31 -0.48 27.16
N LEU A 691 6.47 -0.96 25.92
CA LEU A 691 7.73 -0.93 25.17
C LEU A 691 8.24 0.51 25.01
N LEU A 692 7.37 1.45 24.64
CA LEU A 692 7.72 2.87 24.53
C LEU A 692 8.21 3.46 25.86
N ALA A 693 7.46 3.23 26.94
CA ALA A 693 7.82 3.67 28.28
C ALA A 693 9.16 3.07 28.73
N GLY A 694 9.36 1.77 28.49
CA GLY A 694 10.60 1.06 28.78
C GLY A 694 11.82 1.64 28.08
N VAL A 695 11.70 1.96 26.78
CA VAL A 695 12.77 2.60 26.00
C VAL A 695 13.11 3.99 26.56
N LEU A 696 12.10 4.78 26.92
CA LEU A 696 12.29 6.10 27.52
C LEU A 696 12.97 6.02 28.90
N LEU A 697 12.55 5.08 29.75
CA LEU A 697 13.13 4.86 31.08
C LEU A 697 14.58 4.35 31.00
N ALA A 698 14.84 3.38 30.12
CA ALA A 698 16.19 2.87 29.88
C ALA A 698 17.13 3.97 29.34
N ARG A 699 16.60 4.93 28.58
CA ARG A 699 17.37 6.10 28.11
C ARG A 699 17.67 7.09 29.23
N ARG A 700 16.73 7.34 30.16
CA ARG A 700 16.93 8.23 31.32
C ARG A 700 17.98 7.67 32.29
N ARG A 701 17.92 6.37 32.62
CA ARG A 701 18.90 5.67 33.49
C ARG A 701 20.33 5.60 32.95
N ARG A 702 20.56 5.95 31.68
CA ARG A 702 21.90 6.06 31.08
C ARG A 702 22.45 7.49 31.12
N ARG A 703 21.59 8.47 31.46
CA ARG A 703 21.94 9.90 31.52
C ARG A 703 22.12 10.38 32.97
N ALA A 704 21.34 9.84 33.89
CA ALA A 704 21.70 9.77 35.30
C ALA A 704 22.80 8.72 35.49
#